data_AF-K0TMW7-F1
#
_entry.id   AF-K0TMW7-F1
#
_cell.length_a   1.000
_cell.length_b   1.000
_cell.length_c   1.000
_cell.angle_alpha   90.00
_cell.angle_beta   90.00
_cell.angle_gamma   90.00
#
_symmetry.space_group_name_H-M   'P 1'
#
loop_
_entity.id
_entity.type
_entity.pdbx_description
1 polymer ?
#
loop_
_entity_poly.entity_id
_entity_poly.type
_entity_poly.pdbx_seq_one_letter_code
_entity_poly.pdbx_strand_id
1 'polypeptide(L)'
;MAQLLEQILHNQEHASLFLTHGGLDALLELVLHCVYPGGMSLLHHLSCVSASAAMLHSTTANMVANHVRGLAANADGARCIKALVRHLDGELDDLAGIASSMQPMDDDGSDCEDDEDEEDNPFRRILSSVPAVPIYELETNPANSTMTSGLASLYQSVLRVDWLSQNLGFAIKSCQQRSGNEFSLLSSERNAAWRSELEGTEFRGVVDAMSRLHRSALREVCRVRTEVGFDERDMRLRRSRPPEGIIYRFRIVCQEGAIVRDGIDIDRCENVGGLEMGEVVSAADRCINASGILRYRTDRGWVSEYTRGHGRENIAEVISVSLSDGDSSQDDSPYAWRQDRDGGMGRVECGIPDLRSASASLLSRLHAGQAALFGSIRRAITGGVRPPLRRSGGNTTIRPNVFASSELLATNLKANFSPVDGDEDIRADGCMYLGNQLALLLVALGEERDGLSRTQRQVGSLNMPLLINLLANSPGGWTEGIVVNATDDDGSPEEDVKPVAEREVPAFLQAVRAVLSYGLADAARLAAEENAGTVAMDTDEKKDDQAEIDAGPQRLSRAVASSLPSALALLRRLAAFPLVDTASVSWLSQMKDKDAVRLLGLPELAKGKTVEFDASQFTRAVQMEVGKVALDVVGDGKLAKGAPSNILHPLLCVLGDVLRSLEEAAKVTEPPPSAHDVGNSISLPVGASIRDILPGSRGGRMLRAMGLLPGGPDDEGGGDVEDEEPPFEPSEEAITQLAEMGFGRDHAEEALDAVGTNRVEVAMEYMVRFSSMICVFLKMSMLVNR
;
A
#
# COMPACT_ATOMS: atom_id res chain seq x y z
N MET A 1 20.46 -16.36 -24.29
CA MET A 1 20.78 -15.06 -23.66
C MET A 1 20.74 -15.15 -22.14
N ALA A 2 19.61 -15.53 -21.55
CA ALA A 2 19.42 -15.78 -20.10
C ALA A 2 20.61 -16.45 -19.40
N GLN A 3 20.93 -17.67 -19.82
CA GLN A 3 22.00 -18.48 -19.24
C GLN A 3 23.38 -17.82 -19.38
N LEU A 4 23.63 -17.10 -20.49
CA LEU A 4 24.89 -16.39 -20.69
C LEU A 4 24.98 -15.18 -19.76
N LEU A 5 23.89 -14.42 -19.60
CA LEU A 5 23.84 -13.32 -18.64
C LEU A 5 24.02 -13.85 -17.22
N GLU A 6 23.36 -14.94 -16.85
CA GLU A 6 23.53 -15.57 -15.54
C GLU A 6 24.99 -15.94 -15.27
N GLN A 7 25.67 -16.55 -16.24
CA GLN A 7 27.09 -16.89 -16.14
C GLN A 7 28.00 -15.65 -16.00
N ILE A 8 27.70 -14.57 -16.74
CA ILE A 8 28.44 -13.30 -16.65
C ILE A 8 28.22 -12.66 -15.28
N LEU A 9 26.99 -12.66 -14.78
CA LEU A 9 26.57 -11.94 -13.58
C LEU A 9 26.91 -12.68 -12.28
N HIS A 10 27.15 -13.99 -12.32
CA HIS A 10 27.58 -14.76 -11.16
C HIS A 10 29.03 -14.46 -10.76
N ASN A 11 29.87 -14.01 -11.69
CA ASN A 11 31.25 -13.59 -11.40
C ASN A 11 31.30 -12.06 -11.21
N GLN A 12 31.71 -11.62 -10.01
CA GLN A 12 31.75 -10.19 -9.66
C GLN A 12 32.67 -9.35 -10.57
N GLU A 13 33.79 -9.91 -11.02
CA GLU A 13 34.72 -9.21 -11.93
C GLU A 13 34.08 -9.00 -13.29
N HIS A 14 33.44 -10.05 -13.82
CA HIS A 14 32.72 -9.99 -15.10
C HIS A 14 31.53 -9.04 -15.02
N ALA A 15 30.77 -9.07 -13.92
CA ALA A 15 29.64 -8.18 -13.70
C ALA A 15 30.09 -6.69 -13.65
N SER A 16 31.21 -6.40 -13.00
CA SER A 16 31.78 -5.04 -12.96
C SER A 16 32.24 -4.56 -14.35
N LEU A 17 32.91 -5.41 -15.12
CA LEU A 17 33.29 -5.11 -16.51
C LEU A 17 32.06 -4.92 -17.40
N PHE A 18 31.06 -5.77 -17.26
CA PHE A 18 29.79 -5.67 -17.98
C PHE A 18 29.11 -4.32 -17.72
N LEU A 19 29.02 -3.87 -16.46
CA LEU A 19 28.50 -2.54 -16.12
C LEU A 19 29.36 -1.41 -16.74
N THR A 20 30.68 -1.53 -16.68
CA THR A 20 31.61 -0.51 -17.19
C THR A 20 31.52 -0.34 -18.71
N HIS A 21 31.18 -1.41 -19.43
CA HIS A 21 31.01 -1.40 -20.88
C HIS A 21 29.57 -1.12 -21.34
N GLY A 22 28.70 -0.58 -20.48
CA GLY A 22 27.33 -0.21 -20.84
C GLY A 22 26.38 -1.40 -20.99
N GLY A 23 26.73 -2.57 -20.44
CA GLY A 23 25.91 -3.77 -20.51
C GLY A 23 24.54 -3.60 -19.83
N LEU A 24 24.47 -2.83 -18.74
CA LEU A 24 23.20 -2.51 -18.09
C LEU A 24 22.30 -1.68 -19.00
N ASP A 25 22.83 -0.62 -19.63
CA ASP A 25 22.06 0.20 -20.55
C ASP A 25 21.52 -0.63 -21.71
N ALA A 26 22.34 -1.52 -22.29
CA ALA A 26 21.89 -2.42 -23.34
C ALA A 26 20.77 -3.38 -22.89
N LEU A 27 20.78 -3.83 -21.62
CA LEU A 27 19.69 -4.65 -21.07
C LEU A 27 18.40 -3.84 -20.85
N LEU A 28 18.52 -2.60 -20.39
CA LEU A 28 17.37 -1.71 -20.20
C LEU A 28 16.74 -1.39 -21.57
N GLU A 29 17.53 -0.96 -22.55
CA GLU A 29 17.12 -0.69 -23.93
C GLU A 29 16.42 -1.90 -24.57
N LEU A 30 16.93 -3.12 -24.35
CA LEU A 30 16.29 -4.33 -24.84
C LEU A 30 14.87 -4.48 -24.28
N VAL A 31 14.67 -4.25 -22.99
CA VAL A 31 13.34 -4.36 -22.37
C VAL A 31 12.42 -3.24 -22.85
N LEU A 32 12.92 -2.01 -22.83
CA LEU A 32 12.13 -0.83 -23.19
C LEU A 32 11.64 -0.90 -24.65
N HIS A 33 12.50 -1.32 -25.58
CA HIS A 33 12.17 -1.27 -27.01
C HIS A 33 11.75 -2.60 -27.64
N CYS A 34 12.15 -3.74 -27.08
CA CYS A 34 11.95 -5.04 -27.77
C CYS A 34 11.02 -6.01 -27.03
N VAL A 35 10.79 -5.85 -25.72
CA VAL A 35 10.06 -6.85 -24.93
C VAL A 35 8.57 -6.53 -24.82
N TYR A 36 8.21 -5.26 -24.65
CA TYR A 36 6.80 -4.88 -24.55
C TYR A 36 6.11 -4.94 -25.91
N PRO A 37 4.95 -5.62 -26.02
CA PRO A 37 4.18 -5.56 -27.25
C PRO A 37 3.74 -4.11 -27.50
N GLY A 38 3.73 -3.70 -28.76
CA GLY A 38 3.26 -2.40 -29.20
C GLY A 38 1.93 -2.51 -29.95
N GLY A 39 1.32 -1.35 -30.22
CA GLY A 39 0.13 -1.23 -31.07
C GLY A 39 -1.09 -1.96 -30.52
N MET A 40 -1.93 -2.48 -31.43
CA MET A 40 -3.22 -3.09 -31.08
C MET A 40 -3.10 -4.33 -30.20
N SER A 41 -2.05 -5.14 -30.37
CA SER A 41 -1.85 -6.34 -29.54
C SER A 41 -1.75 -5.99 -28.05
N LEU A 42 -1.09 -4.87 -27.72
CA LEU A 42 -1.02 -4.37 -26.35
C LEU A 42 -2.41 -3.98 -25.83
N LEU A 43 -3.19 -3.25 -26.63
CA LEU A 43 -4.54 -2.84 -26.24
C LEU A 43 -5.46 -4.04 -26.00
N HIS A 44 -5.46 -5.04 -26.89
CA HIS A 44 -6.26 -6.25 -26.71
C HIS A 44 -5.87 -7.01 -25.46
N HIS A 45 -4.56 -7.17 -25.23
CA HIS A 45 -4.07 -7.83 -24.04
C HIS A 45 -4.55 -7.12 -22.78
N LEU A 46 -4.26 -5.83 -22.65
CA LEU A 46 -4.59 -5.06 -21.45
C LEU A 46 -6.10 -4.94 -21.21
N SER A 47 -6.91 -4.98 -22.28
CA SER A 47 -8.36 -5.03 -22.17
C SER A 47 -8.87 -6.40 -21.72
N CYS A 48 -8.08 -7.46 -21.82
CA CYS A 48 -8.52 -8.81 -21.50
C CYS A 48 -8.01 -9.36 -20.16
N VAL A 49 -6.92 -8.80 -19.65
CA VAL A 49 -6.23 -9.27 -18.45
C VAL A 49 -7.13 -9.21 -17.21
N SER A 50 -7.27 -10.34 -16.51
CA SER A 50 -8.08 -10.40 -15.28
C SER A 50 -7.38 -9.88 -14.01
N ALA A 51 -6.04 -9.79 -14.01
CA ALA A 51 -5.27 -9.41 -12.83
C ALA A 51 -4.25 -8.31 -13.14
N SER A 52 -4.20 -7.27 -12.32
CA SER A 52 -3.20 -6.20 -12.49
C SER A 52 -1.77 -6.74 -12.52
N ALA A 53 -1.43 -7.79 -11.77
CA ALA A 53 -0.09 -8.41 -11.74
C ALA A 53 0.37 -9.00 -13.08
N ALA A 54 -0.56 -9.35 -13.96
CA ALA A 54 -0.31 -10.08 -15.19
C ALA A 54 0.18 -9.25 -16.38
N MET A 55 0.11 -7.93 -16.30
CA MET A 55 0.51 -7.07 -17.42
C MET A 55 2.04 -6.98 -17.61
N LEU A 56 2.84 -7.66 -16.77
CA LEU A 56 4.29 -7.81 -16.99
C LEU A 56 4.52 -8.89 -18.04
N HIS A 57 4.53 -8.43 -19.28
CA HIS A 57 4.40 -9.15 -20.54
C HIS A 57 5.42 -10.26 -20.88
N SER A 58 6.40 -10.58 -20.03
CA SER A 58 7.38 -11.57 -20.46
C SER A 58 8.18 -12.15 -19.31
N THR A 59 8.33 -13.48 -19.33
CA THR A 59 9.40 -14.18 -18.62
C THR A 59 10.75 -13.51 -18.87
N THR A 60 10.97 -12.91 -20.05
CA THR A 60 12.17 -12.11 -20.38
C THR A 60 12.26 -10.83 -19.58
N ALA A 61 11.18 -10.04 -19.42
CA ALA A 61 11.20 -8.82 -18.61
C ALA A 61 11.50 -9.12 -17.13
N ASN A 62 10.91 -10.19 -16.60
CA ASN A 62 11.17 -10.66 -15.23
C ASN A 62 12.60 -11.18 -15.06
N MET A 63 13.11 -11.90 -16.06
CA MET A 63 14.49 -12.36 -16.08
C MET A 63 15.49 -11.20 -16.14
N VAL A 64 15.26 -10.20 -16.99
CA VAL A 64 16.10 -8.99 -17.03
C VAL A 64 16.01 -8.26 -15.69
N ALA A 65 14.81 -8.11 -15.11
CA ALA A 65 14.66 -7.53 -13.78
C ALA A 65 15.49 -8.29 -12.72
N ASN A 66 15.49 -9.63 -12.75
CA ASN A 66 16.34 -10.44 -11.87
C ASN A 66 17.84 -10.22 -12.10
N HIS A 67 18.25 -10.04 -13.35
CA HIS A 67 19.64 -9.70 -13.70
C HIS A 67 20.02 -8.28 -13.22
N VAL A 68 19.15 -7.29 -13.38
CA VAL A 68 19.34 -5.93 -12.84
C VAL A 68 19.44 -5.97 -11.30
N ARG A 69 18.59 -6.75 -10.63
CA ARG A 69 18.65 -6.97 -9.19
C ARG A 69 19.98 -7.61 -8.76
N GLY A 70 20.43 -8.63 -9.49
CA GLY A 70 21.70 -9.29 -9.26
C GLY A 70 22.90 -8.36 -9.45
N LEU A 71 22.85 -7.50 -10.47
CA LEU A 71 23.86 -6.46 -10.72
C LEU A 71 23.94 -5.46 -9.56
N ALA A 72 22.78 -4.95 -9.11
CA ALA A 72 22.72 -4.01 -7.99
C ALA A 72 23.22 -4.64 -6.68
N ALA A 73 22.93 -5.93 -6.46
CA ALA A 73 23.38 -6.65 -5.27
C ALA A 73 24.89 -6.95 -5.31
N ASN A 74 25.41 -7.46 -6.42
CA ASN A 74 26.73 -8.09 -6.47
C ASN A 74 27.84 -7.17 -7.00
N ALA A 75 27.53 -6.28 -7.93
CA ALA A 75 28.49 -5.43 -8.64
C ALA A 75 28.54 -4.01 -8.07
N ASP A 76 28.09 -3.02 -8.84
CA ASP A 76 28.09 -1.58 -8.50
C ASP A 76 26.66 -1.04 -8.46
N GLY A 77 26.08 -1.04 -7.26
CA GLY A 77 24.73 -0.57 -7.02
C GLY A 77 24.52 0.91 -7.34
N ALA A 78 25.55 1.76 -7.15
CA ALA A 78 25.45 3.19 -7.45
C ALA A 78 25.26 3.41 -8.96
N ARG A 79 26.07 2.75 -9.78
CA ARG A 79 25.92 2.79 -11.25
C ARG A 79 24.57 2.24 -11.70
N CYS A 80 24.07 1.19 -11.05
CA CYS A 80 22.75 0.64 -11.37
C CYS A 80 21.63 1.65 -11.09
N ILE A 81 21.65 2.30 -9.91
CA ILE A 81 20.69 3.35 -9.55
C ILE A 81 20.78 4.50 -10.56
N LYS A 82 21.98 4.99 -10.85
CA LYS A 82 22.18 6.10 -11.79
C LYS A 82 21.66 5.80 -13.19
N ALA A 83 21.95 4.60 -13.71
CA ALA A 83 21.43 4.19 -15.02
C ALA A 83 19.89 4.13 -15.02
N LEU A 84 19.29 3.51 -13.99
CA LEU A 84 17.83 3.43 -13.86
C LEU A 84 17.17 4.81 -13.75
N VAL A 85 17.76 5.74 -12.99
CA VAL A 85 17.29 7.14 -12.89
C VAL A 85 17.31 7.81 -14.26
N ARG A 86 18.41 7.70 -15.01
CA ARG A 86 18.54 8.29 -16.36
C ARG A 86 17.51 7.76 -17.35
N HIS A 87 17.28 6.44 -17.39
CA HIS A 87 16.27 5.84 -18.27
C HIS A 87 14.85 6.21 -17.85
N LEU A 88 14.60 6.30 -16.54
CA LEU A 88 13.31 6.69 -16.01
C LEU A 88 12.98 8.16 -16.29
N ASP A 89 13.97 9.04 -16.22
CA ASP A 89 13.83 10.45 -16.62
C ASP A 89 13.39 10.58 -18.08
N GLY A 90 14.10 9.90 -19.00
CA GLY A 90 13.75 9.90 -20.42
C GLY A 90 12.35 9.34 -20.71
N GLU A 91 11.97 8.24 -20.07
CA GLU A 91 10.63 7.66 -20.25
C GLU A 91 9.51 8.52 -19.62
N LEU A 92 9.81 9.30 -18.58
CA LEU A 92 8.84 10.26 -18.01
C LEU A 92 8.63 11.47 -18.94
N ASP A 93 9.68 11.96 -19.57
CA ASP A 93 9.61 13.02 -20.58
C ASP A 93 8.83 12.54 -21.82
N ASP A 94 9.12 11.34 -22.32
CA ASP A 94 8.37 10.73 -23.42
C ASP A 94 6.88 10.54 -23.06
N LEU A 95 6.60 10.07 -21.84
CA LEU A 95 5.22 9.92 -21.35
C LEU A 95 4.49 11.25 -21.29
N ALA A 96 5.16 12.31 -20.80
CA ALA A 96 4.59 13.66 -20.74
C ALA A 96 4.28 14.20 -22.15
N GLY A 97 5.17 13.98 -23.12
CA GLY A 97 4.93 14.34 -24.51
C GLY A 97 3.74 13.60 -25.12
N ILE A 98 3.62 12.29 -24.88
CA ILE A 98 2.48 11.48 -25.35
C ILE A 98 1.18 11.95 -24.69
N ALA A 99 1.18 12.13 -23.36
CA ALA A 99 0.00 12.57 -22.62
C ALA A 99 -0.51 13.93 -23.11
N SER A 100 0.39 14.89 -23.30
CA SER A 100 0.07 16.21 -23.83
C SER A 100 -0.53 16.14 -25.25
N SER A 101 -0.02 15.23 -26.10
CA SER A 101 -0.56 15.03 -27.46
C SER A 101 -1.96 14.42 -27.50
N MET A 102 -2.39 13.78 -26.41
CA MET A 102 -3.69 13.12 -26.28
C MET A 102 -4.75 13.95 -25.55
N GLN A 103 -4.36 15.10 -24.99
CA GLN A 103 -5.30 16.00 -24.32
C GLN A 103 -6.24 16.61 -25.38
N PRO A 104 -7.56 16.64 -25.11
CA PRO A 104 -8.47 17.36 -25.98
C PRO A 104 -8.07 18.84 -26.00
N MET A 105 -8.12 19.47 -27.18
CA MET A 105 -8.07 20.92 -27.26
C MET A 105 -9.35 21.43 -26.60
N ASP A 106 -9.24 21.95 -25.38
CA ASP A 106 -10.36 22.56 -24.67
C ASP A 106 -10.81 23.82 -25.45
N ASP A 107 -11.74 23.64 -26.39
CA ASP A 107 -12.23 24.71 -27.29
C ASP A 107 -13.44 25.47 -26.71
N ASP A 108 -13.97 24.99 -25.56
CA ASP A 108 -15.05 25.66 -24.84
C ASP A 108 -14.46 26.34 -23.61
N GLY A 109 -14.43 27.68 -23.61
CA GLY A 109 -14.01 28.56 -22.51
C GLY A 109 -14.87 28.43 -21.25
N SER A 110 -14.95 27.22 -20.71
CA SER A 110 -15.48 26.90 -19.40
C SER A 110 -14.46 27.39 -18.38
N ASP A 111 -14.69 28.58 -17.84
CA ASP A 111 -13.99 29.20 -16.72
C ASP A 111 -14.07 28.30 -15.46
N CYS A 112 -13.34 27.20 -15.46
CA CYS A 112 -13.08 26.41 -14.25
C CYS A 112 -11.93 27.14 -13.55
N GLU A 113 -12.23 28.08 -12.67
CA GLU A 113 -11.26 28.91 -11.92
C GLU A 113 -10.37 28.11 -10.92
N ASP A 114 -10.30 26.78 -11.05
CA ASP A 114 -9.71 25.91 -10.04
C ASP A 114 -8.32 25.40 -10.46
N ASP A 115 -7.33 25.95 -9.75
CA ASP A 115 -5.92 25.56 -9.59
C ASP A 115 -4.93 26.01 -10.68
N GLU A 116 -4.46 27.27 -10.60
CA GLU A 116 -3.31 27.80 -11.37
C GLU A 116 -2.06 26.91 -11.24
N ASP A 117 -1.87 26.25 -10.09
CA ASP A 117 -0.74 25.34 -9.85
C ASP A 117 -0.85 23.98 -10.57
N GLU A 118 -2.03 23.65 -11.13
CA GLU A 118 -2.26 22.40 -11.87
C GLU A 118 -2.24 22.56 -13.40
N GLU A 119 -2.13 23.77 -13.93
CA GLU A 119 -2.11 24.03 -15.38
C GLU A 119 -0.91 23.36 -16.07
N ASP A 120 0.24 23.31 -15.41
CA ASP A 120 1.49 22.76 -15.98
C ASP A 120 1.59 21.22 -15.90
N ASN A 121 0.53 20.51 -15.48
CA ASN A 121 0.59 19.06 -15.31
C ASN A 121 0.16 18.30 -16.57
N PRO A 122 1.09 17.72 -17.36
CA PRO A 122 0.77 17.05 -18.63
C PRO A 122 -0.07 15.77 -18.44
N PHE A 123 -0.16 15.26 -17.21
CA PHE A 123 -0.91 14.06 -16.87
C PHE A 123 -2.34 14.37 -16.40
N ARG A 124 -2.73 15.66 -16.35
CA ARG A 124 -4.09 16.06 -15.97
C ARG A 124 -5.08 15.47 -16.98
N ARG A 125 -6.15 14.85 -16.46
CA ARG A 125 -7.26 14.28 -17.26
C ARG A 125 -6.80 13.29 -18.34
N ILE A 126 -5.74 12.51 -18.09
CA ILE A 126 -5.18 11.57 -19.07
C ILE A 126 -6.18 10.51 -19.56
N LEU A 127 -7.25 10.22 -18.81
CA LEU A 127 -8.29 9.27 -19.21
C LEU A 127 -9.55 9.94 -19.79
N SER A 128 -9.57 11.26 -19.94
CA SER A 128 -10.74 12.00 -20.45
C SER A 128 -11.06 11.68 -21.91
N SER A 129 -10.03 11.56 -22.75
CA SER A 129 -10.15 11.23 -24.18
C SER A 129 -10.34 9.73 -24.45
N VAL A 130 -10.24 8.88 -23.41
CA VAL A 130 -10.40 7.43 -23.58
C VAL A 130 -11.89 7.07 -23.64
N PRO A 131 -12.34 6.38 -24.70
CA PRO A 131 -13.74 6.02 -24.84
C PRO A 131 -14.13 4.90 -23.86
N ALA A 132 -15.33 4.99 -23.31
CA ALA A 132 -15.93 3.97 -22.46
C ALA A 132 -16.61 2.87 -23.29
N VAL A 133 -15.89 2.31 -24.26
CA VAL A 133 -16.32 1.17 -25.10
C VAL A 133 -15.29 0.04 -25.07
N PRO A 134 -15.70 -1.24 -25.25
CA PRO A 134 -14.77 -2.35 -25.40
C PRO A 134 -13.86 -2.22 -26.63
N ILE A 135 -12.66 -2.80 -26.56
CA ILE A 135 -11.65 -2.69 -27.64
C ILE A 135 -12.13 -3.18 -29.00
N TYR A 136 -12.93 -4.25 -29.05
CA TYR A 136 -13.41 -4.85 -30.31
C TYR A 136 -14.38 -3.93 -31.07
N GLU A 137 -15.03 -2.98 -30.38
CA GLU A 137 -15.92 -2.02 -31.04
C GLU A 137 -15.12 -0.92 -31.75
N LEU A 138 -13.93 -0.58 -31.25
CA LEU A 138 -13.11 0.48 -31.83
C LEU A 138 -12.46 0.09 -33.15
N GLU A 139 -12.19 -1.19 -33.36
CA GLU A 139 -11.59 -1.70 -34.60
C GLU A 139 -12.51 -1.55 -35.81
N THR A 140 -13.83 -1.49 -35.58
CA THR A 140 -14.82 -1.37 -36.66
C THR A 140 -14.76 -0.03 -37.37
N ASN A 141 -14.16 1.00 -36.75
CA ASN A 141 -14.08 2.34 -37.30
C ASN A 141 -12.61 2.77 -37.55
N PRO A 142 -12.17 2.90 -38.81
CA PRO A 142 -10.79 3.28 -39.13
C PRO A 142 -10.41 4.69 -38.64
N ALA A 143 -11.40 5.56 -38.35
CA ALA A 143 -11.16 6.87 -37.75
C ALA A 143 -10.51 6.77 -36.35
N ASN A 144 -10.64 5.63 -35.66
CA ASN A 144 -10.06 5.41 -34.34
C ASN A 144 -8.57 5.05 -34.38
N SER A 145 -7.98 4.81 -35.55
CA SER A 145 -6.59 4.32 -35.68
C SER A 145 -5.54 5.24 -35.05
N THR A 146 -5.71 6.56 -35.15
CA THR A 146 -4.80 7.53 -34.51
C THR A 146 -4.91 7.47 -32.99
N MET A 147 -6.14 7.40 -32.46
CA MET A 147 -6.39 7.30 -31.02
C MET A 147 -5.88 5.98 -30.45
N THR A 148 -6.12 4.85 -31.12
CA THR A 148 -5.62 3.55 -30.65
C THR A 148 -4.10 3.48 -30.71
N SER A 149 -3.46 4.07 -31.72
CA SER A 149 -2.00 4.20 -31.74
C SER A 149 -1.48 5.05 -30.58
N GLY A 150 -2.11 6.20 -30.31
CA GLY A 150 -1.75 7.07 -29.18
C GLY A 150 -1.91 6.36 -27.84
N LEU A 151 -3.03 5.65 -27.65
CA LEU A 151 -3.29 4.84 -26.45
C LEU A 151 -2.27 3.71 -26.28
N ALA A 152 -1.93 3.02 -27.36
CA ALA A 152 -0.93 1.96 -27.30
C ALA A 152 0.45 2.51 -26.88
N SER A 153 0.86 3.65 -27.44
CA SER A 153 2.09 4.34 -27.04
C SER A 153 2.04 4.80 -25.58
N LEU A 154 0.92 5.37 -25.14
CA LEU A 154 0.71 5.78 -23.76
C LEU A 154 0.85 4.59 -22.80
N TYR A 155 0.15 3.49 -23.08
CA TYR A 155 0.18 2.31 -22.22
C TYR A 155 1.56 1.66 -22.18
N GLN A 156 2.26 1.62 -23.32
CA GLN A 156 3.62 1.09 -23.38
C GLN A 156 4.55 1.92 -22.50
N SER A 157 4.48 3.25 -22.57
CA SER A 157 5.29 4.14 -21.74
C SER A 157 4.95 4.02 -20.25
N VAL A 158 3.66 3.92 -19.89
CA VAL A 158 3.23 3.64 -18.49
C VAL A 158 3.82 2.32 -17.97
N LEU A 159 3.80 1.26 -18.76
CA LEU A 159 4.38 -0.04 -18.38
C LEU A 159 5.90 0.03 -18.20
N ARG A 160 6.59 0.81 -19.03
CA ARG A 160 8.05 1.04 -18.91
C ARG A 160 8.38 1.80 -17.64
N VAL A 161 7.67 2.89 -17.35
CA VAL A 161 7.81 3.68 -16.11
C VAL A 161 7.55 2.80 -14.88
N ASP A 162 6.46 2.03 -14.87
CA ASP A 162 6.15 1.07 -13.80
C ASP A 162 7.32 0.07 -13.60
N TRP A 163 7.79 -0.56 -14.68
CA TRP A 163 8.87 -1.53 -14.60
C TRP A 163 10.19 -0.93 -14.12
N LEU A 164 10.59 0.22 -14.65
CA LEU A 164 11.82 0.92 -14.24
C LEU A 164 11.74 1.35 -12.77
N SER A 165 10.59 1.88 -12.33
CA SER A 165 10.39 2.29 -10.94
C SER A 165 10.51 1.15 -9.94
N GLN A 166 9.93 -0.01 -10.27
CA GLN A 166 10.06 -1.22 -9.46
C GLN A 166 11.53 -1.65 -9.38
N ASN A 167 12.23 -1.68 -10.51
CA ASN A 167 13.65 -2.06 -10.55
C ASN A 167 14.55 -1.07 -9.79
N LEU A 168 14.24 0.23 -9.83
CA LEU A 168 14.92 1.25 -9.01
C LEU A 168 14.70 0.98 -7.51
N GLY A 169 13.45 0.74 -7.10
CA GLY A 169 13.11 0.35 -5.74
C GLY A 169 13.86 -0.93 -5.30
N PHE A 170 13.93 -1.94 -6.16
CA PHE A 170 14.70 -3.16 -5.87
C PHE A 170 16.21 -2.91 -5.79
N ALA A 171 16.78 -2.10 -6.68
CA ALA A 171 18.21 -1.79 -6.67
C ALA A 171 18.61 -1.12 -5.34
N ILE A 172 17.82 -0.16 -4.87
CA ILE A 172 18.01 0.49 -3.55
C ILE A 172 17.95 -0.55 -2.43
N LYS A 173 16.92 -1.41 -2.43
CA LYS A 173 16.75 -2.47 -1.42
C LYS A 173 17.93 -3.44 -1.40
N SER A 174 18.44 -3.86 -2.56
CA SER A 174 19.59 -4.75 -2.68
C SER A 174 20.88 -4.12 -2.13
N CYS A 175 21.16 -2.85 -2.48
CA CYS A 175 22.30 -2.10 -1.94
C CYS A 175 22.26 -2.02 -0.41
N GLN A 176 21.05 -1.90 0.12
CA GLN A 176 20.83 -1.76 1.54
C GLN A 176 20.98 -3.08 2.31
N GLN A 177 20.47 -4.20 1.78
CA GLN A 177 20.66 -5.53 2.39
C GLN A 177 22.15 -5.87 2.50
N ARG A 178 22.93 -5.54 1.47
CA ARG A 178 24.37 -5.74 1.48
C ARG A 178 25.10 -4.88 2.52
N SER A 179 24.64 -3.65 2.75
CA SER A 179 25.19 -2.74 3.76
C SER A 179 25.11 -3.28 5.19
N GLY A 180 24.26 -4.29 5.45
CA GLY A 180 24.12 -4.94 6.75
C GLY A 180 25.19 -6.00 7.05
N ASN A 181 25.71 -6.66 6.01
CA ASN A 181 26.55 -7.87 6.18
C ASN A 181 28.06 -7.61 6.12
N GLU A 182 28.53 -6.50 5.54
CA GLU A 182 29.95 -6.30 5.27
C GLU A 182 30.62 -5.28 6.22
N PHE A 183 31.51 -5.74 7.11
CA PHE A 183 32.39 -4.91 7.96
C PHE A 183 33.67 -4.40 7.26
N SER A 184 33.83 -4.63 5.95
CA SER A 184 35.06 -4.29 5.20
C SER A 184 35.17 -2.80 4.88
N LEU A 185 36.39 -2.23 4.87
CA LEU A 185 36.63 -0.83 4.47
C LEU A 185 36.15 -0.55 3.03
N LEU A 186 36.33 -1.50 2.11
CA LEU A 186 35.86 -1.38 0.72
C LEU A 186 34.33 -1.33 0.62
N SER A 187 33.61 -1.92 1.58
CA SER A 187 32.16 -1.82 1.64
C SER A 187 31.74 -0.39 1.99
N SER A 188 32.53 0.34 2.76
CA SER A 188 32.23 1.73 3.16
C SER A 188 32.19 2.68 1.97
N GLU A 189 33.17 2.61 1.05
CA GLU A 189 33.20 3.46 -0.15
C GLU A 189 32.04 3.17 -1.08
N ARG A 190 31.78 1.89 -1.38
CA ARG A 190 30.61 1.48 -2.18
C ARG A 190 29.30 1.93 -1.55
N ASN A 191 29.21 1.81 -0.22
CA ASN A 191 28.05 2.23 0.54
C ASN A 191 27.87 3.75 0.59
N ALA A 192 28.95 4.53 0.49
CA ALA A 192 28.86 5.97 0.35
C ALA A 192 28.39 6.35 -1.06
N ALA A 193 28.93 5.67 -2.10
CA ALA A 193 28.63 5.96 -3.49
C ALA A 193 27.14 5.83 -3.84
N TRP A 194 26.48 4.72 -3.49
CA TRP A 194 25.05 4.58 -3.82
C TRP A 194 24.15 5.52 -3.01
N ARG A 195 24.59 5.93 -1.82
CA ARG A 195 23.86 6.89 -0.99
C ARG A 195 23.97 8.31 -1.52
N SER A 196 25.13 8.70 -2.05
CA SER A 196 25.27 9.99 -2.73
C SER A 196 24.38 10.09 -3.98
N GLU A 197 24.08 8.98 -4.65
CA GLU A 197 23.09 8.99 -5.74
C GLU A 197 21.68 9.35 -5.24
N LEU A 198 21.28 8.92 -4.03
CA LEU A 198 19.99 9.31 -3.43
C LEU A 198 19.94 10.77 -2.98
N GLU A 199 21.11 11.38 -2.76
CA GLU A 199 21.25 12.82 -2.46
C GLU A 199 21.29 13.66 -3.75
N GLY A 200 21.42 13.02 -4.92
CA GLY A 200 21.55 13.68 -6.21
C GLY A 200 20.27 14.39 -6.65
N THR A 201 20.44 15.53 -7.33
CA THR A 201 19.33 16.31 -7.90
C THR A 201 18.60 15.56 -9.00
N GLU A 202 19.30 14.72 -9.77
CA GLU A 202 18.70 13.84 -10.80
C GLU A 202 17.72 12.84 -10.17
N PHE A 203 18.14 12.15 -9.10
CA PHE A 203 17.26 11.21 -8.37
C PHE A 203 16.04 11.92 -7.78
N ARG A 204 16.24 13.10 -7.15
CA ARG A 204 15.13 13.92 -6.65
C ARG A 204 14.16 14.32 -7.77
N GLY A 205 14.67 14.85 -8.88
CA GLY A 205 13.85 15.27 -10.02
C GLY A 205 12.98 14.15 -10.58
N VAL A 206 13.55 12.95 -10.72
CA VAL A 206 12.80 11.76 -11.16
C VAL A 206 11.74 11.33 -10.15
N VAL A 207 12.05 11.28 -8.84
CA VAL A 207 11.06 10.92 -7.81
C VAL A 207 9.93 11.96 -7.72
N ASP A 208 10.24 13.25 -7.90
CA ASP A 208 9.23 14.31 -7.93
C ASP A 208 8.33 14.19 -9.17
N ALA A 209 8.91 13.94 -10.35
CA ALA A 209 8.18 13.72 -11.60
C ALA A 209 7.28 12.47 -11.53
N MET A 210 7.81 11.36 -11.01
CA MET A 210 7.03 10.16 -10.73
C MET A 210 5.88 10.41 -9.76
N SER A 211 6.10 11.19 -8.71
CA SER A 211 5.07 11.50 -7.71
C SER A 211 3.97 12.38 -8.32
N ARG A 212 4.31 13.33 -9.21
CA ARG A 212 3.34 14.10 -10.01
C ARG A 212 2.51 13.17 -10.90
N LEU A 213 3.16 12.31 -11.68
CA LEU A 213 2.48 11.31 -12.51
C LEU A 213 1.55 10.42 -11.67
N HIS A 214 2.04 9.94 -10.52
CA HIS A 214 1.27 9.08 -9.62
C HIS A 214 0.01 9.78 -9.10
N ARG A 215 0.13 11.03 -8.63
CA ARG A 215 -1.02 11.83 -8.17
C ARG A 215 -2.07 11.98 -9.27
N SER A 216 -1.65 12.42 -10.46
CA SER A 216 -2.55 12.61 -11.60
C SER A 216 -3.24 11.31 -12.02
N ALA A 217 -2.45 10.24 -12.17
CA ALA A 217 -2.94 8.93 -12.56
C ALA A 217 -3.94 8.38 -11.53
N LEU A 218 -3.63 8.50 -10.23
CA LEU A 218 -4.51 8.01 -9.17
C LEU A 218 -5.81 8.83 -9.06
N ARG A 219 -5.75 10.15 -9.26
CA ARG A 219 -6.97 10.98 -9.34
C ARG A 219 -7.87 10.52 -10.50
N GLU A 220 -7.31 10.28 -11.67
CA GLU A 220 -8.07 9.77 -12.82
C GLU A 220 -8.64 8.38 -12.57
N VAL A 221 -7.88 7.47 -11.94
CA VAL A 221 -8.37 6.15 -11.52
C VAL A 221 -9.57 6.31 -10.57
N CYS A 222 -9.48 7.25 -9.62
CA CYS A 222 -10.52 7.48 -8.64
C CYS A 222 -11.78 8.08 -9.27
N ARG A 223 -11.61 9.06 -10.14
CA ARG A 223 -12.68 9.68 -10.93
C ARG A 223 -13.42 8.65 -11.78
N VAL A 224 -12.70 7.79 -12.52
CA VAL A 224 -13.32 6.76 -13.37
C VAL A 224 -14.10 5.74 -12.54
N ARG A 225 -13.51 5.23 -11.45
CA ARG A 225 -14.10 4.15 -10.63
C ARG A 225 -15.25 4.60 -9.71
N THR A 226 -15.47 5.91 -9.59
CA THR A 226 -16.58 6.50 -8.83
C THR A 226 -17.54 7.29 -9.72
N GLU A 227 -17.34 7.25 -11.04
CA GLU A 227 -18.26 7.82 -12.01
C GLU A 227 -19.65 7.20 -11.84
N VAL A 228 -20.69 8.01 -11.92
CA VAL A 228 -22.08 7.53 -11.84
C VAL A 228 -22.32 6.52 -12.97
N GLY A 229 -22.88 5.36 -12.64
CA GLY A 229 -23.10 4.28 -13.59
C GLY A 229 -21.89 3.35 -13.78
N PHE A 230 -20.74 3.61 -13.16
CA PHE A 230 -19.55 2.75 -13.32
C PHE A 230 -19.85 1.31 -12.88
N ASP A 231 -20.48 1.11 -11.73
CA ASP A 231 -20.75 -0.22 -11.19
C ASP A 231 -21.77 -0.98 -12.04
N GLU A 232 -22.82 -0.30 -12.52
CA GLU A 232 -23.79 -0.86 -13.46
C GLU A 232 -23.12 -1.22 -14.79
N ARG A 233 -22.23 -0.37 -15.31
CA ARG A 233 -21.47 -0.64 -16.54
C ARG A 233 -20.51 -1.81 -16.36
N ASP A 234 -19.71 -1.85 -15.30
CA ASP A 234 -18.76 -2.92 -15.01
C ASP A 234 -19.49 -4.23 -14.72
N MET A 235 -20.57 -4.21 -13.93
CA MET A 235 -21.41 -5.40 -13.69
C MET A 235 -22.10 -5.86 -14.96
N ARG A 236 -22.65 -4.94 -15.77
CA ARG A 236 -23.23 -5.28 -17.07
C ARG A 236 -22.18 -5.93 -17.95
N LEU A 237 -21.01 -5.35 -18.11
CA LEU A 237 -19.94 -5.94 -18.91
C LEU A 237 -19.49 -7.29 -18.38
N ARG A 238 -19.45 -7.49 -17.05
CA ARG A 238 -19.09 -8.78 -16.46
C ARG A 238 -20.19 -9.83 -16.61
N ARG A 239 -21.46 -9.47 -16.47
CA ARG A 239 -22.60 -10.41 -16.46
C ARG A 239 -23.24 -10.60 -17.83
N SER A 240 -23.17 -9.61 -18.69
CA SER A 240 -23.71 -9.70 -20.04
C SER A 240 -22.89 -10.74 -20.78
N ARG A 241 -23.60 -11.72 -21.37
CA ARG A 241 -22.99 -12.55 -22.39
C ARG A 241 -22.36 -11.62 -23.43
N PRO A 242 -21.08 -11.80 -23.76
CA PRO A 242 -20.50 -11.05 -24.87
C PRO A 242 -21.38 -11.21 -26.11
N PRO A 243 -21.49 -10.19 -26.97
CA PRO A 243 -22.20 -10.32 -28.24
C PRO A 243 -21.79 -11.62 -28.92
N GLU A 244 -22.76 -12.33 -29.49
CA GLU A 244 -22.50 -13.62 -30.11
C GLU A 244 -21.37 -13.48 -31.15
N GLY A 245 -20.37 -14.37 -31.06
CA GLY A 245 -19.26 -14.38 -31.99
C GLY A 245 -17.97 -13.69 -31.54
N ILE A 246 -17.77 -13.26 -30.29
CA ILE A 246 -16.41 -12.83 -29.88
C ILE A 246 -15.43 -13.99 -29.96
N ILE A 247 -14.31 -13.78 -30.68
CA ILE A 247 -13.18 -14.71 -30.79
C ILE A 247 -11.95 -14.08 -30.13
N TYR A 248 -11.38 -14.77 -29.16
CA TYR A 248 -10.12 -14.43 -28.52
C TYR A 248 -9.00 -15.21 -29.19
N ARG A 249 -8.03 -14.52 -29.80
CA ARG A 249 -6.79 -15.17 -30.27
C ARG A 249 -5.69 -14.89 -29.27
N PHE A 250 -5.08 -15.93 -28.73
CA PHE A 250 -4.02 -15.80 -27.75
C PHE A 250 -2.85 -16.72 -28.04
N ARG A 251 -1.66 -16.30 -27.61
CA ARG A 251 -0.41 -17.06 -27.71
C ARG A 251 -0.09 -17.68 -26.36
N ILE A 252 0.40 -18.91 -26.35
CA ILE A 252 0.96 -19.50 -25.13
C ILE A 252 2.35 -18.92 -24.87
N VAL A 253 2.54 -18.30 -23.71
CA VAL A 253 3.79 -17.61 -23.36
C VAL A 253 4.55 -18.28 -22.21
N CYS A 254 3.92 -19.20 -21.48
CA CYS A 254 4.61 -19.98 -20.46
C CYS A 254 5.63 -20.93 -21.11
N GLN A 255 6.82 -21.02 -20.53
CA GLN A 255 7.91 -21.88 -21.03
C GLN A 255 7.55 -23.37 -21.00
N GLU A 256 6.71 -23.78 -20.05
CA GLU A 256 6.23 -25.16 -19.90
C GLU A 256 5.05 -25.48 -20.83
N GLY A 257 4.57 -24.49 -21.61
CA GLY A 257 3.34 -24.61 -22.38
C GLY A 257 2.09 -24.41 -21.52
N ALA A 258 0.96 -24.93 -22.00
CA ALA A 258 -0.32 -24.85 -21.29
C ALA A 258 -1.01 -26.21 -21.22
N ILE A 259 -1.55 -26.54 -20.06
CA ILE A 259 -2.36 -27.75 -19.88
C ILE A 259 -3.81 -27.45 -20.30
N VAL A 260 -4.36 -28.30 -21.17
CA VAL A 260 -5.75 -28.22 -21.64
C VAL A 260 -6.60 -29.17 -20.80
N ARG A 261 -7.75 -28.68 -20.32
CA ARG A 261 -8.66 -29.46 -19.46
C ARG A 261 -10.06 -29.59 -20.05
N ASP A 262 -10.76 -30.68 -19.73
CA ASP A 262 -12.15 -30.89 -20.19
C ASP A 262 -13.20 -30.03 -19.45
N GLY A 263 -12.81 -29.34 -18.37
CA GLY A 263 -13.68 -28.40 -17.67
C GLY A 263 -12.96 -27.25 -16.96
N ILE A 264 -13.77 -26.36 -16.37
CA ILE A 264 -13.36 -25.05 -15.86
C ILE A 264 -12.64 -25.10 -14.50
N ASP A 265 -12.90 -26.10 -13.67
CA ASP A 265 -12.27 -26.22 -12.35
C ASP A 265 -11.09 -27.19 -12.40
N ILE A 266 -9.91 -26.81 -11.90
CA ILE A 266 -8.73 -27.70 -11.95
C ILE A 266 -8.99 -29.01 -11.19
N ASP A 267 -9.66 -28.91 -10.04
CA ASP A 267 -9.75 -30.02 -9.09
C ASP A 267 -10.78 -31.10 -9.50
N ARG A 268 -11.59 -30.84 -10.52
CA ARG A 268 -12.66 -31.75 -11.00
C ARG A 268 -12.53 -32.18 -12.46
N CYS A 269 -11.45 -31.78 -13.12
CA CYS A 269 -11.32 -31.91 -14.57
C CYS A 269 -10.03 -32.65 -14.95
N GLU A 270 -10.13 -33.48 -15.98
CA GLU A 270 -9.03 -34.28 -16.49
C GLU A 270 -8.14 -33.44 -17.43
N ASN A 271 -6.88 -33.85 -17.55
CA ASN A 271 -5.97 -33.32 -18.55
C ASN A 271 -6.28 -33.98 -19.90
N VAL A 272 -6.72 -33.19 -20.88
CA VAL A 272 -7.06 -33.69 -22.22
C VAL A 272 -5.98 -33.38 -23.26
N GLY A 273 -4.93 -32.64 -22.90
CA GLY A 273 -3.84 -32.32 -23.81
C GLY A 273 -2.95 -31.17 -23.34
N GLY A 274 -2.03 -30.77 -24.22
CA GLY A 274 -1.14 -29.63 -24.01
C GLY A 274 -1.16 -28.68 -25.20
N LEU A 275 -0.76 -27.45 -24.95
CA LEU A 275 -0.39 -26.45 -25.96
C LEU A 275 1.07 -26.06 -25.74
N GLU A 276 1.82 -25.88 -26.82
CA GLU A 276 3.24 -25.56 -26.75
C GLU A 276 3.49 -24.06 -26.60
N MET A 277 4.63 -23.67 -26.02
CA MET A 277 5.06 -22.27 -25.99
C MET A 277 5.13 -21.71 -27.42
N GLY A 278 4.49 -20.55 -27.64
CA GLY A 278 4.40 -19.90 -28.94
C GLY A 278 3.19 -20.33 -29.78
N GLU A 279 2.49 -21.41 -29.41
CA GLU A 279 1.26 -21.83 -30.10
C GLU A 279 0.19 -20.75 -29.99
N VAL A 280 -0.44 -20.41 -31.13
CA VAL A 280 -1.53 -19.43 -31.19
C VAL A 280 -2.84 -20.19 -31.35
N VAL A 281 -3.73 -20.00 -30.39
CA VAL A 281 -5.02 -20.68 -30.32
C VAL A 281 -6.16 -19.66 -30.27
N SER A 282 -7.35 -20.13 -30.65
CA SER A 282 -8.58 -19.34 -30.59
C SER A 282 -9.47 -19.87 -29.49
N ALA A 283 -10.08 -18.99 -28.71
CA ALA A 283 -11.15 -19.31 -27.79
C ALA A 283 -12.41 -18.53 -28.16
N ALA A 284 -13.55 -19.20 -28.03
CA ALA A 284 -14.86 -18.57 -28.18
C ALA A 284 -15.43 -18.10 -26.84
N ASP A 285 -14.72 -18.34 -25.74
CA ASP A 285 -15.25 -18.10 -24.41
C ASP A 285 -14.16 -17.81 -23.40
N ARG A 286 -14.52 -17.03 -22.38
CA ARG A 286 -13.67 -16.78 -21.22
C ARG A 286 -14.49 -16.72 -19.94
N CYS A 287 -14.03 -17.42 -18.91
CA CYS A 287 -14.75 -17.53 -17.65
C CYS A 287 -13.80 -17.56 -16.47
N ILE A 288 -14.27 -17.05 -15.33
CA ILE A 288 -13.54 -17.12 -14.07
C ILE A 288 -13.97 -18.38 -13.34
N ASN A 289 -13.01 -19.21 -12.95
CA ASN A 289 -13.29 -20.43 -12.19
C ASN A 289 -13.55 -20.14 -10.69
N ALA A 290 -13.89 -21.16 -9.90
CA ALA A 290 -14.14 -21.00 -8.46
C ALA A 290 -12.93 -20.45 -7.66
N SER A 291 -11.72 -20.55 -8.21
CA SER A 291 -10.48 -20.01 -7.61
C SER A 291 -10.16 -18.57 -8.03
N GLY A 292 -11.04 -17.92 -8.81
CA GLY A 292 -10.80 -16.56 -9.30
C GLY A 292 -9.80 -16.48 -10.46
N ILE A 293 -9.48 -17.59 -11.12
CA ILE A 293 -8.55 -17.65 -12.26
C ILE A 293 -9.35 -17.62 -13.56
N LEU A 294 -9.04 -16.66 -14.43
CA LEU A 294 -9.61 -16.58 -15.77
C LEU A 294 -9.13 -17.75 -16.65
N ARG A 295 -10.03 -18.31 -17.44
CA ARG A 295 -9.75 -19.37 -18.41
C ARG A 295 -10.38 -19.09 -19.75
N TYR A 296 -9.72 -19.57 -20.80
CA TYR A 296 -10.15 -19.48 -22.18
C TYR A 296 -10.61 -20.86 -22.66
N ARG A 297 -11.79 -20.94 -23.30
CA ARG A 297 -12.32 -22.18 -23.87
C ARG A 297 -11.95 -22.30 -25.35
N THR A 298 -10.99 -23.16 -25.66
CA THR A 298 -10.58 -23.51 -27.01
C THR A 298 -11.39 -24.70 -27.55
N ASP A 299 -11.12 -25.10 -28.79
CA ASP A 299 -11.62 -26.33 -29.41
C ASP A 299 -11.11 -27.61 -28.71
N ARG A 300 -9.92 -27.55 -28.10
CA ARG A 300 -9.31 -28.66 -27.37
C ARG A 300 -9.74 -28.74 -25.90
N GLY A 301 -10.26 -27.66 -25.33
CA GLY A 301 -10.70 -27.59 -23.92
C GLY A 301 -10.42 -26.26 -23.26
N TRP A 302 -10.28 -26.24 -21.93
CA TRP A 302 -10.04 -25.04 -21.13
C TRP A 302 -8.56 -24.84 -20.85
N VAL A 303 -8.10 -23.61 -21.09
CA VAL A 303 -6.72 -23.15 -20.84
C VAL A 303 -6.75 -22.05 -19.80
N SER A 304 -5.86 -22.10 -18.81
CA SER A 304 -5.79 -21.07 -17.76
C SER A 304 -5.02 -19.85 -18.24
N GLU A 305 -5.38 -18.67 -17.74
CA GLU A 305 -4.61 -17.43 -17.99
C GLU A 305 -3.27 -17.41 -17.23
N TYR A 306 -3.25 -17.98 -16.01
CA TYR A 306 -2.05 -18.05 -15.15
C TYR A 306 -1.79 -19.44 -14.58
N THR A 307 -0.54 -19.67 -14.16
CA THR A 307 -0.16 -20.82 -13.33
C THR A 307 -0.81 -20.73 -11.94
N ARG A 308 -1.11 -21.90 -11.34
CA ARG A 308 -1.60 -22.00 -9.96
C ARG A 308 -0.42 -21.86 -9.00
N GLY A 309 -0.58 -21.10 -7.91
CA GLY A 309 0.39 -21.02 -6.81
C GLY A 309 1.10 -19.68 -6.69
N HIS A 310 2.20 -19.67 -5.93
CA HIS A 310 3.01 -18.48 -5.70
C HIS A 310 3.80 -18.14 -6.96
N GLY A 311 3.47 -17.00 -7.59
CA GLY A 311 4.14 -16.51 -8.79
C GLY A 311 3.17 -16.06 -9.88
N ARG A 312 2.00 -16.73 -10.03
CA ARG A 312 0.97 -16.44 -11.05
C ARG A 312 1.57 -16.08 -12.41
N GLU A 313 2.40 -16.97 -12.95
CA GLU A 313 3.05 -16.74 -14.24
C GLU A 313 2.02 -16.77 -15.37
N ASN A 314 2.18 -15.89 -16.36
CA ASN A 314 1.30 -15.82 -17.52
C ASN A 314 1.43 -17.10 -18.37
N ILE A 315 0.31 -17.74 -18.64
CA ILE A 315 0.20 -18.86 -19.58
C ILE A 315 -0.21 -18.36 -20.95
N ALA A 316 -1.18 -17.45 -21.02
CA ALA A 316 -1.78 -16.97 -22.25
C ALA A 316 -1.62 -15.44 -22.41
N GLU A 317 -1.21 -15.01 -23.60
CA GLU A 317 -1.17 -13.61 -24.02
C GLU A 317 -2.22 -13.38 -25.12
N VAL A 318 -3.26 -12.61 -24.84
CA VAL A 318 -4.26 -12.24 -25.86
C VAL A 318 -3.61 -11.32 -26.91
N ILE A 319 -3.60 -11.78 -28.16
CA ILE A 319 -3.07 -11.06 -29.32
C ILE A 319 -4.16 -10.19 -29.94
N SER A 320 -5.37 -10.73 -30.09
CA SER A 320 -6.48 -10.01 -30.69
C SER A 320 -7.82 -10.47 -30.14
N VAL A 321 -8.79 -9.56 -30.18
CA VAL A 321 -10.19 -9.83 -29.90
C VAL A 321 -10.99 -9.28 -31.06
N SER A 322 -11.70 -10.15 -31.77
CA SER A 322 -12.52 -9.75 -32.92
C SER A 322 -13.93 -10.31 -32.80
N LEU A 323 -14.89 -9.64 -33.43
CA LEU A 323 -16.19 -10.21 -33.69
C LEU A 323 -16.06 -11.22 -34.84
N SER A 324 -16.75 -12.35 -34.74
CA SER A 324 -16.84 -13.34 -35.80
C SER A 324 -17.64 -12.73 -36.94
N ASP A 325 -17.05 -12.69 -38.14
CA ASP A 325 -17.77 -12.32 -39.35
C ASP A 325 -18.90 -13.34 -39.56
N GLY A 326 -20.13 -12.92 -39.30
CA GLY A 326 -21.34 -13.75 -39.32
C GLY A 326 -21.72 -14.32 -40.70
N ASP A 327 -20.84 -14.20 -41.69
CA ASP A 327 -21.03 -14.66 -43.08
C ASP A 327 -20.51 -16.08 -43.33
N SER A 328 -19.92 -16.74 -42.32
CA SER A 328 -19.57 -18.16 -42.42
C SER A 328 -20.83 -19.02 -42.27
N SER A 329 -21.23 -19.66 -43.37
CA SER A 329 -22.39 -20.55 -43.49
C SER A 329 -22.60 -21.41 -42.24
N GLN A 330 -23.79 -21.25 -41.65
CA GLN A 330 -24.22 -21.70 -40.32
C GLN A 330 -24.07 -23.20 -40.00
N ASP A 331 -23.75 -24.05 -40.99
CA ASP A 331 -23.69 -25.51 -40.84
C ASP A 331 -22.34 -26.06 -40.34
N ASP A 332 -21.25 -25.30 -40.40
CA ASP A 332 -19.90 -25.77 -40.01
C ASP A 332 -19.25 -24.91 -38.93
N SER A 333 -20.03 -24.26 -38.05
CA SER A 333 -19.45 -23.53 -36.93
C SER A 333 -18.77 -24.51 -35.96
N PRO A 334 -17.44 -24.45 -35.76
CA PRO A 334 -16.70 -25.32 -34.84
C PRO A 334 -17.09 -25.10 -33.36
N TYR A 335 -18.10 -24.27 -33.10
CA TYR A 335 -18.59 -23.86 -31.79
C TYR A 335 -20.01 -24.34 -31.46
N ALA A 336 -20.57 -25.30 -32.23
CA ALA A 336 -21.88 -25.90 -31.95
C ALA A 336 -22.01 -26.47 -30.51
N TRP A 337 -20.89 -26.82 -29.87
CA TRP A 337 -20.83 -27.22 -28.46
C TRP A 337 -21.30 -26.16 -27.46
N ARG A 338 -21.53 -24.90 -27.87
CA ARG A 338 -22.06 -23.84 -26.99
C ARG A 338 -23.48 -24.13 -26.51
N GLN A 339 -24.28 -24.88 -27.27
CA GLN A 339 -25.72 -25.02 -26.96
C GLN A 339 -26.05 -26.12 -25.94
N ASP A 340 -25.16 -27.09 -25.70
CA ASP A 340 -25.56 -28.37 -25.08
C ASP A 340 -25.13 -28.60 -23.61
N ARG A 341 -24.55 -27.64 -22.86
CA ARG A 341 -24.01 -27.94 -21.51
C ARG A 341 -24.29 -26.99 -20.33
N ASP A 342 -25.02 -25.89 -20.48
CA ASP A 342 -25.17 -24.89 -19.40
C ASP A 342 -26.35 -25.16 -18.43
N GLY A 343 -26.42 -26.38 -17.88
CA GLY A 343 -27.23 -26.68 -16.68
C GLY A 343 -26.48 -26.49 -15.36
N GLY A 344 -25.21 -26.07 -15.41
CA GLY A 344 -24.35 -25.92 -14.23
C GLY A 344 -24.43 -24.53 -13.61
N MET A 345 -25.17 -24.41 -12.51
CA MET A 345 -25.08 -23.28 -11.57
C MET A 345 -23.61 -23.02 -11.20
N GLY A 346 -23.09 -21.81 -11.47
CA GLY A 346 -21.78 -21.36 -10.97
C GLY A 346 -20.83 -20.74 -12.00
N ARG A 347 -21.20 -20.70 -13.27
CA ARG A 347 -20.35 -20.10 -14.31
C ARG A 347 -20.48 -18.58 -14.34
N VAL A 348 -19.40 -17.87 -14.03
CA VAL A 348 -19.30 -16.42 -14.26
C VAL A 348 -18.56 -16.22 -15.58
N GLU A 349 -19.34 -16.00 -16.64
CA GLU A 349 -18.79 -15.44 -17.88
C GLU A 349 -18.10 -14.12 -17.56
N CYS A 350 -16.97 -13.83 -18.21
CA CYS A 350 -16.25 -12.59 -17.97
C CYS A 350 -16.29 -11.79 -19.27
N GLY A 351 -17.16 -10.79 -19.39
CA GLY A 351 -17.13 -9.92 -20.57
C GLY A 351 -15.95 -8.94 -20.52
N ILE A 352 -15.68 -8.28 -21.64
CA ILE A 352 -14.49 -7.44 -21.85
C ILE A 352 -14.75 -6.04 -21.27
N PRO A 353 -13.92 -5.55 -20.32
CA PRO A 353 -14.05 -4.19 -19.81
C PRO A 353 -13.91 -3.18 -20.94
N ASP A 354 -14.53 -2.03 -20.77
CA ASP A 354 -14.30 -0.89 -21.65
C ASP A 354 -12.87 -0.36 -21.53
N LEU A 355 -12.39 0.33 -22.57
CA LEU A 355 -11.02 0.84 -22.59
C LEU A 355 -10.71 1.80 -21.45
N ARG A 356 -11.66 2.62 -21.01
CA ARG A 356 -11.45 3.56 -19.91
C ARG A 356 -11.24 2.82 -18.59
N SER A 357 -12.04 1.78 -18.32
CA SER A 357 -11.88 0.88 -17.18
C SER A 357 -10.57 0.10 -17.21
N ALA A 358 -10.17 -0.38 -18.40
CA ALA A 358 -8.88 -1.04 -18.61
C ALA A 358 -7.71 -0.06 -18.37
N SER A 359 -7.82 1.18 -18.86
CA SER A 359 -6.83 2.25 -18.64
C SER A 359 -6.67 2.58 -17.16
N ALA A 360 -7.78 2.75 -16.44
CA ALA A 360 -7.76 3.00 -15.00
C ALA A 360 -7.10 1.83 -14.25
N SER A 361 -7.32 0.60 -14.70
CA SER A 361 -6.66 -0.57 -14.12
C SER A 361 -5.15 -0.56 -14.38
N LEU A 362 -4.71 -0.18 -15.59
CA LEU A 362 -3.30 0.00 -15.91
C LEU A 362 -2.65 1.10 -15.06
N LEU A 363 -3.25 2.31 -15.03
CA LEU A 363 -2.73 3.44 -14.25
C LEU A 363 -2.67 3.15 -12.76
N SER A 364 -3.60 2.36 -12.23
CA SER A 364 -3.57 1.95 -10.82
C SER A 364 -2.32 1.14 -10.44
N ARG A 365 -1.63 0.54 -11.42
CA ARG A 365 -0.35 -0.17 -11.17
C ARG A 365 0.79 0.77 -10.78
N LEU A 366 0.78 2.01 -11.26
CA LEU A 366 1.79 3.01 -10.88
C LEU A 366 1.81 3.21 -9.36
N HIS A 367 0.68 3.00 -8.68
CA HIS A 367 0.63 3.02 -7.21
C HIS A 367 1.49 1.93 -6.57
N ALA A 368 1.47 0.70 -7.10
CA ALA A 368 2.29 -0.39 -6.59
C ALA A 368 3.80 -0.13 -6.83
N GLY A 369 4.16 0.39 -8.01
CA GLY A 369 5.52 0.83 -8.32
C GLY A 369 6.00 1.95 -7.38
N GLN A 370 5.17 2.98 -7.17
CA GLN A 370 5.45 4.08 -6.25
C GLN A 370 5.59 3.59 -4.80
N ALA A 371 4.68 2.72 -4.33
CA ALA A 371 4.75 2.14 -3.00
C ALA A 371 6.01 1.29 -2.80
N ALA A 372 6.41 0.51 -3.80
CA ALA A 372 7.66 -0.25 -3.75
C ALA A 372 8.89 0.67 -3.66
N LEU A 373 8.93 1.75 -4.46
CA LEU A 373 10.00 2.73 -4.42
C LEU A 373 10.06 3.44 -3.06
N PHE A 374 8.93 3.96 -2.57
CA PHE A 374 8.84 4.64 -1.26
C PHE A 374 9.20 3.70 -0.12
N GLY A 375 8.74 2.44 -0.19
CA GLY A 375 9.09 1.39 0.76
C GLY A 375 10.61 1.14 0.80
N SER A 376 11.29 1.18 -0.35
CA SER A 376 12.74 1.05 -0.45
C SER A 376 13.50 2.29 0.04
N ILE A 377 13.05 3.50 -0.28
CA ILE A 377 13.63 4.76 0.23
C ILE A 377 13.49 4.82 1.75
N ARG A 378 12.30 4.48 2.28
CA ARG A 378 12.09 4.34 3.72
C ARG A 378 13.08 3.38 4.35
N ARG A 379 13.28 2.19 3.76
CA ARG A 379 14.28 1.27 4.30
C ARG A 379 15.65 1.95 4.30
N ALA A 380 16.05 2.64 3.23
CA ALA A 380 17.34 3.35 3.18
C ALA A 380 17.48 4.41 4.28
N ILE A 381 16.39 5.11 4.64
CA ILE A 381 16.31 6.01 5.79
C ILE A 381 16.53 5.24 7.09
N THR A 382 15.71 4.23 7.38
CA THR A 382 15.78 3.50 8.66
C THR A 382 17.10 2.75 8.84
N GLY A 383 17.70 2.22 7.78
CA GLY A 383 19.02 1.59 7.81
C GLY A 383 20.18 2.59 7.89
N GLY A 384 19.94 3.86 7.56
CA GLY A 384 20.88 4.96 7.70
C GLY A 384 20.99 5.49 9.13
N VAL A 385 19.94 5.27 9.93
CA VAL A 385 19.89 5.64 11.35
C VAL A 385 20.38 4.47 12.18
N ARG A 386 21.64 4.51 12.60
CA ARG A 386 22.22 3.48 13.48
C ARG A 386 22.34 4.00 14.91
N PRO A 387 21.93 3.22 15.92
CA PRO A 387 22.26 3.56 17.30
C PRO A 387 23.78 3.58 17.46
N PRO A 388 24.30 4.41 18.38
CA PRO A 388 25.74 4.52 18.60
C PRO A 388 26.27 3.17 19.08
N LEU A 389 27.35 2.69 18.46
CA LEU A 389 28.08 1.54 18.98
C LEU A 389 28.71 1.96 20.31
N ARG A 390 28.23 1.38 21.43
CA ARG A 390 28.59 1.68 22.84
C ARG A 390 30.10 1.83 23.16
N ARG A 391 31.01 1.49 22.25
CA ARG A 391 32.47 1.49 22.47
C ARG A 391 33.20 2.72 21.95
N SER A 392 32.57 3.55 21.13
CA SER A 392 33.16 4.82 20.69
C SER A 392 32.30 5.92 21.27
N GLY A 393 32.84 6.75 22.18
CA GLY A 393 32.16 7.95 22.71
C GLY A 393 31.90 9.03 21.65
N GLY A 394 31.69 8.64 20.40
CA GLY A 394 31.34 9.52 19.29
C GLY A 394 29.83 9.71 19.23
N ASN A 395 29.41 10.97 19.06
CA ASN A 395 28.02 11.34 18.83
C ASN A 395 27.42 10.54 17.67
N THR A 396 26.14 10.21 17.78
CA THR A 396 25.35 9.71 16.65
C THR A 396 25.42 10.74 15.51
N THR A 397 25.82 10.29 14.33
CA THR A 397 25.79 11.12 13.12
C THR A 397 24.77 10.50 12.19
N ILE A 398 23.66 11.23 12.01
CA ILE A 398 22.68 10.89 10.99
C ILE A 398 23.35 11.17 9.64
N ARG A 399 23.26 10.21 8.73
CA ARG A 399 23.91 10.32 7.43
C ARG A 399 23.18 11.35 6.54
N PRO A 400 23.88 12.11 5.69
CA PRO A 400 23.26 13.11 4.81
C PRO A 400 22.09 12.55 3.97
N ASN A 401 22.24 11.34 3.43
CA ASN A 401 21.20 10.66 2.66
C ASN A 401 19.89 10.44 3.43
N VAL A 402 19.93 10.33 4.77
CA VAL A 402 18.72 10.20 5.59
C VAL A 402 17.88 11.46 5.52
N PHE A 403 18.51 12.64 5.64
CA PHE A 403 17.82 13.92 5.53
C PHE A 403 17.27 14.12 4.12
N ALA A 404 18.11 13.95 3.11
CA ALA A 404 17.72 14.15 1.71
C ALA A 404 16.54 13.23 1.32
N SER A 405 16.59 11.96 1.71
CA SER A 405 15.52 11.00 1.44
C SER A 405 14.26 11.27 2.26
N SER A 406 14.40 11.67 3.53
CA SER A 406 13.26 11.98 4.41
C SER A 406 12.52 13.24 3.93
N GLU A 407 13.27 14.27 3.55
CA GLU A 407 12.74 15.50 2.97
C GLU A 407 12.05 15.20 1.63
N LEU A 408 12.69 14.42 0.75
CA LEU A 408 12.12 14.00 -0.53
C LEU A 408 10.77 13.30 -0.36
N LEU A 409 10.70 12.31 0.54
CA LEU A 409 9.43 11.62 0.83
C LEU A 409 8.41 12.56 1.46
N ALA A 410 8.81 13.40 2.41
CA ALA A 410 7.90 14.32 3.10
C ALA A 410 7.29 15.35 2.14
N THR A 411 8.09 15.96 1.27
CA THR A 411 7.63 16.92 0.25
C THR A 411 6.62 16.27 -0.69
N ASN A 412 6.93 15.07 -1.21
CA ASN A 412 6.03 14.38 -2.12
C ASN A 412 4.75 13.89 -1.43
N LEU A 413 4.83 13.35 -0.22
CA LEU A 413 3.66 12.92 0.55
C LEU A 413 2.77 14.09 0.91
N LYS A 414 3.31 15.27 1.25
CA LYS A 414 2.51 16.46 1.52
C LYS A 414 1.76 16.96 0.30
N ALA A 415 2.42 17.03 -0.84
CA ALA A 415 1.78 17.38 -2.10
C ALA A 415 0.61 16.43 -2.44
N ASN A 416 0.63 15.18 -1.93
CA ASN A 416 -0.47 14.24 -2.11
C ASN A 416 -1.73 14.60 -1.30
N PHE A 417 -1.60 15.37 -0.20
CA PHE A 417 -2.68 15.79 0.69
C PHE A 417 -3.05 17.27 0.56
N SER A 418 -2.42 18.03 -0.35
CA SER A 418 -2.73 19.44 -0.61
C SER A 418 -4.20 19.73 -0.99
N PRO A 419 -4.93 18.88 -1.75
CA PRO A 419 -6.31 19.21 -2.17
C PRO A 419 -7.37 19.00 -1.07
N VAL A 420 -6.98 19.00 0.20
CA VAL A 420 -7.92 18.84 1.34
C VAL A 420 -8.42 20.22 1.85
N ASP A 421 -8.15 21.29 1.10
CA ASP A 421 -8.50 22.65 1.50
C ASP A 421 -10.02 22.88 1.56
N GLY A 422 -10.57 22.65 2.75
CA GLY A 422 -11.74 23.36 3.29
C GLY A 422 -13.12 22.91 2.84
N ASP A 423 -13.27 22.11 1.79
CA ASP A 423 -14.60 21.69 1.34
C ASP A 423 -15.19 20.62 2.28
N GLU A 424 -16.29 20.95 2.96
CA GLU A 424 -16.93 20.08 3.96
C GLU A 424 -17.45 18.76 3.36
N ASP A 425 -17.64 18.71 2.03
CA ASP A 425 -18.21 17.55 1.31
C ASP A 425 -17.20 16.93 0.35
N ILE A 426 -16.36 16.05 0.90
CA ILE A 426 -15.47 15.23 0.08
C ILE A 426 -16.29 14.29 -0.80
N ARG A 427 -16.06 14.38 -2.10
CA ARG A 427 -16.67 13.50 -3.11
C ARG A 427 -16.11 12.07 -3.01
N ALA A 428 -16.82 11.11 -3.59
CA ALA A 428 -16.44 9.69 -3.58
C ALA A 428 -15.03 9.43 -4.14
N ASP A 429 -14.67 10.09 -5.24
CA ASP A 429 -13.32 10.04 -5.83
C ASP A 429 -12.28 10.63 -4.87
N GLY A 430 -12.57 11.76 -4.25
CA GLY A 430 -11.72 12.38 -3.22
C GLY A 430 -11.44 11.42 -2.06
N CYS A 431 -12.48 10.80 -1.50
CA CYS A 431 -12.33 9.82 -0.41
C CYS A 431 -11.47 8.63 -0.83
N MET A 432 -11.72 8.08 -2.03
CA MET A 432 -10.93 6.97 -2.55
C MET A 432 -9.46 7.36 -2.79
N TYR A 433 -9.23 8.55 -3.35
CA TYR A 433 -7.89 9.09 -3.58
C TYR A 433 -7.13 9.24 -2.26
N LEU A 434 -7.73 9.90 -1.25
CA LEU A 434 -7.11 10.07 0.07
C LEU A 434 -6.81 8.72 0.74
N GLY A 435 -7.72 7.75 0.63
CA GLY A 435 -7.48 6.38 1.10
C GLY A 435 -6.20 5.76 0.53
N ASN A 436 -6.01 5.85 -0.79
CA ASN A 436 -4.80 5.34 -1.44
C ASN A 436 -3.55 6.14 -1.03
N GLN A 437 -3.65 7.45 -0.81
CA GLN A 437 -2.52 8.25 -0.31
C GLN A 437 -2.15 7.90 1.13
N LEU A 438 -3.13 7.59 1.98
CA LEU A 438 -2.90 7.09 3.34
C LEU A 438 -2.24 5.70 3.30
N ALA A 439 -2.61 4.84 2.35
CA ALA A 439 -1.93 3.57 2.14
C ALA A 439 -0.45 3.76 1.76
N LEU A 440 -0.15 4.70 0.87
CA LEU A 440 1.22 5.05 0.50
C LEU A 440 2.01 5.61 1.68
N LEU A 441 1.39 6.48 2.49
CA LEU A 441 1.98 7.02 3.71
C LEU A 441 2.30 5.91 4.72
N LEU A 442 1.39 4.95 4.91
CA LEU A 442 1.62 3.78 5.75
C LEU A 442 2.88 3.02 5.31
N VAL A 443 2.99 2.71 4.02
CA VAL A 443 4.17 2.04 3.44
C VAL A 443 5.46 2.84 3.69
N ALA A 444 5.41 4.17 3.60
CA ALA A 444 6.54 5.05 3.84
C ALA A 444 6.88 5.20 5.34
N LEU A 445 5.93 5.03 6.24
CA LEU A 445 6.13 5.08 7.70
C LEU A 445 6.56 3.75 8.30
N GLY A 446 6.17 2.60 7.75
CA GLY A 446 6.40 1.31 8.38
C GLY A 446 5.83 0.13 7.59
N GLU A 447 6.37 -1.07 7.80
CA GLU A 447 5.80 -2.29 7.26
C GLU A 447 4.90 -2.82 8.36
N GLU A 448 3.62 -2.99 8.07
CA GLU A 448 2.86 -3.99 8.80
C GLU A 448 3.48 -5.33 8.42
N ARG A 449 4.19 -5.95 9.37
CA ARG A 449 4.58 -7.35 9.19
C ARG A 449 3.28 -8.13 9.23
N ASP A 450 2.81 -8.57 8.06
CA ASP A 450 1.72 -9.53 7.87
C ASP A 450 2.08 -10.95 8.40
N GLY A 451 2.82 -11.01 9.50
CA GLY A 451 3.09 -12.25 10.20
C GLY A 451 1.78 -12.78 10.76
N LEU A 452 1.31 -13.89 10.19
CA LEU A 452 0.13 -14.66 10.62
C LEU A 452 0.12 -15.02 12.12
N SER A 453 1.24 -14.91 12.84
CA SER A 453 1.25 -15.01 14.30
C SER A 453 0.81 -13.68 14.94
N ARG A 454 -0.51 -13.52 15.12
CA ARG A 454 -1.12 -12.42 15.89
C ARG A 454 -0.49 -12.23 17.29
N THR A 455 0.10 -13.29 17.84
CA THR A 455 0.74 -13.32 19.16
C THR A 455 2.05 -12.54 19.25
N GLN A 456 2.72 -12.27 18.13
CA GLN A 456 3.93 -11.45 18.11
C GLN A 456 3.82 -10.36 17.04
N ARG A 457 2.81 -9.50 17.20
CA ARG A 457 2.77 -8.17 16.57
C ARG A 457 4.00 -7.37 17.02
N GLN A 458 5.16 -7.65 16.45
CA GLN A 458 6.25 -6.69 16.40
C GLN A 458 5.74 -5.58 15.49
N VAL A 459 5.10 -4.60 16.11
CA VAL A 459 4.88 -3.26 15.57
C VAL A 459 6.23 -2.87 14.98
N GLY A 460 6.34 -2.88 13.64
CA GLY A 460 7.61 -2.57 12.97
C GLY A 460 8.13 -1.22 13.46
N SER A 461 9.44 -0.95 13.40
CA SER A 461 9.93 0.37 13.77
C SER A 461 9.31 1.43 12.86
N LEU A 462 8.88 2.55 13.45
CA LEU A 462 8.30 3.66 12.69
C LEU A 462 9.45 4.48 12.09
N ASN A 463 9.26 4.98 10.87
CA ASN A 463 10.19 5.89 10.22
C ASN A 463 10.12 7.27 10.89
N MET A 464 10.71 7.37 12.07
CA MET A 464 10.71 8.56 12.91
C MET A 464 11.24 9.81 12.19
N PRO A 465 12.34 9.76 11.41
CA PRO A 465 12.78 10.91 10.62
C PRO A 465 11.67 11.48 9.71
N LEU A 466 10.97 10.59 9.00
CA LEU A 466 9.89 10.98 8.10
C LEU A 466 8.69 11.54 8.87
N LEU A 467 8.24 10.89 9.95
CA LEU A 467 7.11 11.38 10.76
C LEU A 467 7.40 12.75 11.34
N ILE A 468 8.59 12.96 11.90
CA ILE A 468 9.02 14.25 12.45
C ILE A 468 9.01 15.32 11.35
N ASN A 469 9.53 15.03 10.16
CA ASN A 469 9.53 15.98 9.05
C ASN A 469 8.11 16.31 8.55
N LEU A 470 7.24 15.30 8.47
CA LEU A 470 5.84 15.49 8.08
C LEU A 470 5.10 16.42 9.06
N LEU A 471 5.32 16.25 10.37
CA LEU A 471 4.72 17.06 11.42
C LEU A 471 5.36 18.46 11.50
N ALA A 472 6.69 18.55 11.56
CA ALA A 472 7.40 19.82 11.79
C ALA A 472 7.22 20.82 10.64
N ASN A 473 7.19 20.34 9.41
CA ASN A 473 6.97 21.16 8.22
C ASN A 473 5.48 21.18 7.82
N SER A 474 4.54 20.94 8.75
CA SER A 474 3.12 21.22 8.52
C SER A 474 2.85 22.72 8.64
N PRO A 475 1.81 23.25 7.99
CA PRO A 475 1.31 24.59 8.28
C PRO A 475 1.14 24.77 9.80
N GLY A 476 1.69 25.84 10.37
CA GLY A 476 1.70 26.06 11.83
C GLY A 476 2.90 25.47 12.60
N GLY A 477 3.77 24.68 11.96
CA GLY A 477 5.09 24.31 12.46
C GLY A 477 5.08 23.53 13.78
N TRP A 478 4.85 22.21 13.73
CA TRP A 478 4.81 21.37 14.93
C TRP A 478 6.13 21.42 15.70
N THR A 479 6.10 21.91 16.95
CA THR A 479 7.28 22.01 17.81
C THR A 479 7.18 21.22 19.12
N GLU A 480 6.01 20.67 19.48
CA GLU A 480 5.83 19.98 20.76
C GLU A 480 6.64 18.68 20.85
N GLY A 481 7.46 18.59 21.90
CA GLY A 481 8.41 17.49 22.12
C GLY A 481 9.62 17.49 21.18
N ILE A 482 9.76 18.53 20.35
CA ILE A 482 10.87 18.68 19.41
C ILE A 482 11.77 19.85 19.82
N VAL A 483 11.17 20.96 20.28
CA VAL A 483 11.89 22.16 20.71
C VAL A 483 11.55 22.41 22.17
N VAL A 484 12.50 22.11 23.07
CA VAL A 484 12.44 22.62 24.44
C VAL A 484 12.81 24.09 24.38
N ASN A 485 11.85 24.97 24.70
CA ASN A 485 12.19 26.37 24.95
C ASN A 485 13.11 26.35 26.18
N ALA A 486 14.42 26.55 25.94
CA ALA A 486 15.34 26.91 27.01
C ALA A 486 14.66 28.02 27.78
N THR A 487 14.33 27.74 29.04
CA THR A 487 13.57 28.63 29.90
C THR A 487 14.10 30.04 29.75
N ASP A 488 13.26 30.94 29.27
CA ASP A 488 13.49 32.38 29.26
C ASP A 488 13.55 32.85 30.72
N ASP A 489 14.65 32.53 31.41
CA ASP A 489 14.98 32.98 32.76
C ASP A 489 15.60 34.40 32.72
N ASP A 490 15.88 34.91 31.52
CA ASP A 490 16.02 36.35 31.29
C ASP A 490 14.62 36.94 31.35
N GLY A 491 14.25 37.47 32.53
CA GLY A 491 12.95 38.09 32.87
C GLY A 491 12.53 39.30 32.03
N SER A 492 12.61 39.16 30.71
CA SER A 492 11.99 40.02 29.73
C SER A 492 10.47 39.87 29.87
N PRO A 493 9.75 40.98 29.99
CA PRO A 493 8.31 40.98 30.23
C PRO A 493 7.62 40.24 29.07
N GLU A 494 6.75 39.29 29.43
CA GLU A 494 5.85 38.53 28.57
C GLU A 494 5.37 39.36 27.36
N GLU A 495 6.12 39.32 26.25
CA GLU A 495 5.59 39.80 24.98
C GLU A 495 4.51 38.80 24.57
N ASP A 496 3.26 39.25 24.62
CA ASP A 496 2.03 38.59 24.19
C ASP A 496 2.29 37.31 23.39
N VAL A 497 2.46 36.18 24.10
CA VAL A 497 2.46 34.86 23.48
C VAL A 497 1.09 34.75 22.83
N LYS A 498 1.04 34.97 21.51
CA LYS A 498 -0.19 34.89 20.73
C LYS A 498 -0.92 33.64 21.21
N PRO A 499 -2.19 33.78 21.69
CA PRO A 499 -2.93 32.66 22.24
C PRO A 499 -2.82 31.53 21.23
N VAL A 500 -2.49 30.33 21.71
CA VAL A 500 -2.28 29.09 20.93
C VAL A 500 -3.29 29.06 19.79
N ALA A 501 -2.92 29.70 18.68
CA ALA A 501 -3.85 29.98 17.60
C ALA A 501 -4.11 28.63 16.97
N GLU A 502 -5.37 28.35 16.66
CA GLU A 502 -5.89 27.08 16.15
C GLU A 502 -4.84 26.40 15.27
N ARG A 503 -4.08 25.48 15.88
CA ARG A 503 -2.99 24.84 15.17
C ARG A 503 -3.60 24.06 14.04
N GLU A 504 -3.10 24.30 12.84
CA GLU A 504 -3.54 23.55 11.68
C GLU A 504 -3.19 22.07 11.90
N VAL A 505 -4.21 21.24 11.80
CA VAL A 505 -4.05 19.78 11.92
C VAL A 505 -3.20 19.32 10.74
N PRO A 506 -2.19 18.45 10.94
CA PRO A 506 -1.39 17.92 9.84
C PRO A 506 -2.28 17.38 8.70
N ALA A 507 -1.97 17.73 7.45
CA ALA A 507 -2.82 17.41 6.29
C ALA A 507 -3.18 15.91 6.16
N PHE A 508 -2.28 15.00 6.53
CA PHE A 508 -2.60 13.57 6.52
C PHE A 508 -3.59 13.15 7.62
N LEU A 509 -3.61 13.82 8.79
CA LEU A 509 -4.62 13.61 9.82
C LEU A 509 -5.97 14.21 9.40
N GLN A 510 -5.95 15.34 8.70
CA GLN A 510 -7.15 15.88 8.05
C GLN A 510 -7.71 14.88 7.02
N ALA A 511 -6.85 14.29 6.20
CA ALA A 511 -7.22 13.24 5.24
C ALA A 511 -7.82 11.98 5.93
N VAL A 512 -7.30 11.59 7.09
CA VAL A 512 -7.90 10.52 7.91
C VAL A 512 -9.30 10.92 8.39
N ARG A 513 -9.45 12.12 8.95
CA ARG A 513 -10.74 12.64 9.43
C ARG A 513 -11.78 12.67 8.30
N ALA A 514 -11.36 13.16 7.13
CA ALA A 514 -12.11 13.18 5.89
C ALA A 514 -12.64 11.78 5.48
N VAL A 515 -11.75 10.79 5.37
CA VAL A 515 -12.12 9.42 4.99
C VAL A 515 -13.08 8.79 6.00
N LEU A 516 -12.86 9.00 7.30
CA LEU A 516 -13.74 8.47 8.34
C LEU A 516 -15.13 9.13 8.31
N SER A 517 -15.19 10.44 8.14
CA SER A 517 -16.44 11.20 8.07
C SER A 517 -17.26 10.79 6.84
N TYR A 518 -16.62 10.66 5.68
CA TYR A 518 -17.25 10.15 4.46
C TYR A 518 -17.73 8.70 4.65
N GLY A 519 -16.90 7.84 5.25
CA GLY A 519 -17.26 6.45 5.54
C GLY A 519 -18.50 6.31 6.41
N LEU A 520 -18.64 7.13 7.45
CA LEU A 520 -19.84 7.17 8.28
C LEU A 520 -21.07 7.72 7.54
N ALA A 521 -20.88 8.73 6.68
CA ALA A 521 -21.95 9.29 5.86
C ALA A 521 -22.49 8.26 4.84
N ASP A 522 -21.60 7.56 4.13
CA ASP A 522 -21.98 6.53 3.17
C ASP A 522 -22.68 5.35 3.85
N ALA A 523 -22.17 4.91 5.01
CA ALA A 523 -22.79 3.86 5.81
C ALA A 523 -24.20 4.25 6.28
N ALA A 524 -24.37 5.47 6.79
CA ALA A 524 -25.69 5.97 7.20
C ALA A 524 -26.66 6.09 6.03
N ARG A 525 -26.17 6.49 4.84
CA ARG A 525 -26.96 6.55 3.61
C ARG A 525 -27.44 5.17 3.17
N LEU A 526 -26.55 4.18 3.10
CA LEU A 526 -26.91 2.81 2.73
C LEU A 526 -27.88 2.17 3.73
N ALA A 527 -27.69 2.42 5.03
CA ALA A 527 -28.63 1.97 6.06
C ALA A 527 -30.01 2.61 5.89
N ALA A 528 -30.08 3.89 5.50
CA ALA A 528 -31.34 4.56 5.21
C ALA A 528 -32.02 3.99 3.95
N GLU A 529 -31.26 3.70 2.89
CA GLU A 529 -31.75 3.06 1.66
C GLU A 529 -32.28 1.64 1.92
N GLU A 530 -31.58 0.84 2.73
CA GLU A 530 -32.01 -0.51 3.12
C GLU A 530 -33.32 -0.49 3.92
N ASN A 531 -33.44 0.44 4.88
CA ASN A 531 -34.66 0.65 5.66
C ASN A 531 -35.83 1.18 4.81
N ALA A 532 -35.55 1.99 3.78
CA ALA A 532 -36.58 2.47 2.85
C ALA A 532 -37.03 1.35 1.88
N GLY A 533 -36.10 0.53 1.39
CA GLY A 533 -36.37 -0.56 0.45
C GLY A 533 -37.17 -1.71 1.06
N THR A 534 -36.91 -2.04 2.34
CA THR A 534 -37.71 -3.05 3.07
C THR A 534 -39.18 -2.66 3.20
N VAL A 535 -39.50 -1.37 3.22
CA VAL A 535 -40.89 -0.89 3.29
C VAL A 535 -41.60 -0.99 1.94
N ALA A 536 -40.88 -0.96 0.82
CA ALA A 536 -41.47 -1.00 -0.52
C ALA A 536 -41.79 -2.42 -1.01
N MET A 537 -40.96 -3.42 -0.65
CA MET A 537 -41.14 -4.81 -1.12
C MET A 537 -42.36 -5.54 -0.52
N ASP A 538 -42.95 -5.03 0.56
CA ASP A 538 -44.15 -5.63 1.18
C ASP A 538 -45.46 -5.30 0.44
N THR A 539 -45.43 -4.56 -0.70
CA THR A 539 -46.65 -4.01 -1.32
C THR A 539 -47.03 -4.48 -2.72
N ASP A 540 -46.32 -5.40 -3.39
CA ASP A 540 -46.75 -5.85 -4.73
C ASP A 540 -46.59 -7.36 -5.00
N GLU A 541 -47.74 -8.06 -5.05
CA GLU A 541 -47.88 -9.46 -5.44
C GLU A 541 -47.74 -9.64 -6.97
N LYS A 542 -46.51 -9.65 -7.53
CA LYS A 542 -46.27 -10.26 -8.86
C LYS A 542 -44.94 -11.00 -8.93
N LYS A 543 -45.05 -12.31 -8.68
CA LYS A 543 -44.11 -13.36 -9.09
C LYS A 543 -44.03 -13.40 -10.63
N ASP A 544 -42.82 -13.34 -11.19
CA ASP A 544 -42.33 -14.38 -12.12
C ASP A 544 -40.97 -14.07 -12.78
N ASP A 545 -40.35 -12.90 -12.57
CA ASP A 545 -39.00 -12.60 -13.13
C ASP A 545 -37.86 -12.66 -12.07
N GLN A 546 -38.02 -13.50 -11.05
CA GLN A 546 -37.18 -13.58 -9.83
C GLN A 546 -35.77 -14.19 -9.99
N ALA A 547 -35.18 -14.16 -11.19
CA ALA A 547 -33.84 -14.73 -11.41
C ALA A 547 -32.70 -13.69 -11.38
N GLU A 548 -33.01 -12.38 -11.32
CA GLU A 548 -32.00 -11.34 -11.60
C GLU A 548 -31.41 -10.62 -10.36
N ILE A 549 -31.79 -10.94 -9.12
CA ILE A 549 -31.33 -10.16 -7.94
C ILE A 549 -31.00 -11.04 -6.72
N ASP A 550 -30.03 -11.96 -6.86
CA ASP A 550 -29.36 -12.62 -5.72
C ASP A 550 -28.01 -11.98 -5.37
N ALA A 551 -27.66 -10.86 -6.01
CA ALA A 551 -26.51 -10.07 -5.59
C ALA A 551 -26.89 -9.33 -4.30
N GLY A 552 -26.58 -9.95 -3.15
CA GLY A 552 -26.82 -9.34 -1.85
C GLY A 552 -26.35 -7.89 -1.81
N PRO A 553 -27.08 -6.99 -1.12
CA PRO A 553 -26.87 -5.56 -1.18
C PRO A 553 -25.42 -5.23 -0.81
N GLN A 554 -24.76 -4.46 -1.68
CA GLN A 554 -23.41 -3.98 -1.42
C GLN A 554 -23.44 -3.10 -0.17
N ARG A 555 -22.78 -3.56 0.89
CA ARG A 555 -22.85 -2.93 2.23
C ARG A 555 -22.05 -1.63 2.36
N LEU A 556 -21.17 -1.33 1.41
CA LEU A 556 -20.30 -0.14 1.39
C LEU A 556 -20.00 0.29 -0.04
N SER A 557 -19.93 1.59 -0.30
CA SER A 557 -19.40 2.07 -1.58
C SER A 557 -17.94 1.63 -1.78
N ARG A 558 -17.51 1.53 -3.05
CA ARG A 558 -16.12 1.20 -3.38
C ARG A 558 -15.12 2.20 -2.79
N ALA A 559 -15.51 3.48 -2.73
CA ALA A 559 -14.70 4.52 -2.13
C ALA A 559 -14.39 4.22 -0.67
N VAL A 560 -15.40 3.87 0.14
CA VAL A 560 -15.22 3.52 1.55
C VAL A 560 -14.45 2.20 1.71
N ALA A 561 -14.82 1.18 0.94
CA ALA A 561 -14.17 -0.14 1.02
C ALA A 561 -12.67 -0.09 0.72
N SER A 562 -12.24 0.83 -0.15
CA SER A 562 -10.83 1.00 -0.52
C SER A 562 -10.06 1.97 0.38
N SER A 563 -10.72 2.92 1.03
CA SER A 563 -10.06 4.00 1.80
C SER A 563 -10.06 3.79 3.31
N LEU A 564 -11.17 3.28 3.86
CA LEU A 564 -11.35 3.10 5.30
C LEU A 564 -10.28 2.21 5.95
N PRO A 565 -9.86 1.07 5.36
CA PRO A 565 -8.83 0.23 5.97
C PRO A 565 -7.51 0.97 6.22
N SER A 566 -7.08 1.79 5.26
CA SER A 566 -5.83 2.55 5.36
C SER A 566 -5.91 3.68 6.37
N ALA A 567 -7.06 4.36 6.47
CA ALA A 567 -7.29 5.38 7.51
C ALA A 567 -7.24 4.76 8.93
N LEU A 568 -7.92 3.63 9.13
CA LEU A 568 -7.94 2.93 10.40
C LEU A 568 -6.56 2.35 10.76
N ALA A 569 -5.86 1.76 9.81
CA ALA A 569 -4.51 1.24 10.01
C ALA A 569 -3.53 2.36 10.40
N LEU A 570 -3.62 3.54 9.76
CA LEU A 570 -2.78 4.68 10.13
C LEU A 570 -3.09 5.21 11.52
N LEU A 571 -4.36 5.40 11.88
CA LEU A 571 -4.73 5.79 13.24
C LEU A 571 -4.23 4.80 14.28
N ARG A 572 -4.43 3.51 14.03
CA ARG A 572 -3.95 2.45 14.92
C ARG A 572 -2.44 2.51 15.09
N ARG A 573 -1.73 2.72 13.99
CA ARG A 573 -0.28 2.81 13.95
C ARG A 573 0.25 4.00 14.75
N LEU A 574 -0.41 5.15 14.66
CA LEU A 574 -0.04 6.37 15.41
C LEU A 574 -0.51 6.33 16.87
N ALA A 575 -1.54 5.54 17.17
CA ALA A 575 -2.01 5.25 18.52
C ALA A 575 -1.19 4.15 19.22
N ALA A 576 -0.32 3.44 18.51
CA ALA A 576 0.45 2.35 19.09
C ALA A 576 1.37 2.84 20.21
N PHE A 577 1.42 2.10 21.32
CA PHE A 577 2.32 2.39 22.44
C PHE A 577 3.33 1.24 22.63
N PRO A 578 4.64 1.53 22.70
CA PRO A 578 5.26 2.84 22.49
C PRO A 578 5.26 3.26 21.01
N LEU A 579 5.03 4.55 20.73
CA LEU A 579 5.11 5.11 19.37
C LEU A 579 6.57 5.21 18.90
N VAL A 580 7.43 5.68 19.80
CA VAL A 580 8.88 5.83 19.57
C VAL A 580 9.59 4.65 20.21
N ASP A 581 10.25 3.83 19.40
CA ASP A 581 11.03 2.71 19.92
C ASP A 581 12.28 3.19 20.69
N THR A 582 12.82 2.33 21.56
CA THR A 582 13.97 2.68 22.43
C THR A 582 15.22 3.03 21.63
N ALA A 583 15.42 2.42 20.46
CA ALA A 583 16.49 2.78 19.55
C ALA A 583 16.31 4.23 19.06
N SER A 584 15.07 4.62 18.76
CA SER A 584 14.70 5.93 18.28
C SER A 584 14.88 7.02 19.29
N VAL A 585 14.43 6.79 20.53
CA VAL A 585 14.69 7.70 21.65
C VAL A 585 16.19 7.92 21.84
N SER A 586 16.99 6.85 21.77
CA SER A 586 18.44 6.91 21.97
C SER A 586 19.16 7.77 20.93
N TRP A 587 18.84 7.65 19.63
CA TRP A 587 19.51 8.47 18.63
C TRP A 587 18.94 9.90 18.53
N LEU A 588 17.63 10.08 18.73
CA LEU A 588 16.99 11.41 18.71
C LEU A 588 17.49 12.30 19.84
N SER A 589 17.64 11.76 21.05
CA SER A 589 18.18 12.48 22.21
C SER A 589 19.66 12.83 22.09
N GLN A 590 20.41 12.15 21.22
CA GLN A 590 21.84 12.38 21.00
C GLN A 590 22.12 13.16 19.70
N MET A 591 21.07 13.51 18.95
CA MET A 591 21.17 14.23 17.70
C MET A 591 21.72 15.64 17.96
N LYS A 592 22.65 16.09 17.11
CA LYS A 592 23.18 17.46 17.21
C LYS A 592 22.13 18.48 16.75
N ASP A 593 22.13 19.68 17.32
CA ASP A 593 21.21 20.76 16.91
C ASP A 593 21.20 21.00 15.40
N LYS A 594 22.38 20.98 14.76
CA LYS A 594 22.50 21.18 13.30
C LYS A 594 21.79 20.08 12.50
N ASP A 595 21.84 18.85 12.99
CA ASP A 595 21.21 17.69 12.38
C ASP A 595 19.70 17.73 12.66
N ALA A 596 19.30 18.15 13.86
CA ALA A 596 17.91 18.35 14.24
C ALA A 596 17.23 19.42 13.37
N VAL A 597 17.84 20.60 13.25
CA VAL A 597 17.35 21.69 12.38
C VAL A 597 17.21 21.23 10.93
N ARG A 598 18.17 20.46 10.42
CA ARG A 598 18.10 19.88 9.07
C ARG A 598 16.95 18.89 8.93
N LEU A 599 16.75 17.99 9.91
CA LEU A 599 15.64 17.03 9.90
C LEU A 599 14.29 17.74 9.89
N LEU A 600 14.18 18.80 10.69
CA LEU A 600 12.95 19.57 10.84
C LEU A 600 12.64 20.43 9.63
N GLY A 601 13.62 20.76 8.78
CA GLY A 601 13.43 21.69 7.66
C GLY A 601 13.12 23.11 8.09
N LEU A 602 13.41 23.47 9.34
CA LEU A 602 13.10 24.76 9.95
C LEU A 602 14.40 25.56 10.17
N PRO A 603 14.99 26.18 9.13
CA PRO A 603 16.26 26.90 9.25
C PRO A 603 16.18 28.08 10.22
N GLU A 604 14.98 28.59 10.51
CA GLU A 604 14.76 29.68 11.46
C GLU A 604 15.14 29.30 12.90
N LEU A 605 14.99 28.03 13.28
CA LEU A 605 15.38 27.51 14.59
C LEU A 605 16.91 27.54 14.80
N ALA A 606 17.70 27.66 13.73
CA ALA A 606 19.16 27.78 13.83
C ALA A 606 19.63 29.07 14.53
N LYS A 607 18.75 30.06 14.73
CA LYS A 607 19.07 31.39 15.29
C LYS A 607 19.07 31.42 16.83
N GLY A 608 19.60 30.39 17.48
CA GLY A 608 19.95 30.44 18.91
C GLY A 608 19.06 29.64 19.87
N LYS A 609 18.12 28.81 19.38
CA LYS A 609 17.41 27.83 20.21
C LYS A 609 18.12 26.48 20.15
N THR A 610 18.35 25.86 21.30
CA THR A 610 18.79 24.46 21.40
C THR A 610 17.62 23.56 21.06
N VAL A 611 17.85 22.53 20.24
CA VAL A 611 16.80 21.60 19.82
C VAL A 611 16.97 20.31 20.62
N GLU A 612 16.23 20.20 21.72
CA GLU A 612 16.16 18.99 22.53
C GLU A 612 14.90 18.19 22.20
N PHE A 613 15.08 16.93 21.80
CA PHE A 613 13.96 16.04 21.52
C PHE A 613 13.50 15.32 22.79
N ASP A 614 12.29 15.61 23.22
CA ASP A 614 11.60 14.87 24.28
C ASP A 614 10.63 13.86 23.65
N ALA A 615 11.05 12.60 23.63
CA ALA A 615 10.27 11.50 23.08
C ALA A 615 8.90 11.33 23.76
N SER A 616 8.80 11.62 25.06
CA SER A 616 7.57 11.46 25.83
C SER A 616 6.57 12.55 25.48
N GLN A 617 7.03 13.81 25.42
CA GLN A 617 6.21 14.94 25.01
C GLN A 617 5.81 14.82 23.54
N PHE A 618 6.71 14.40 22.66
CA PHE A 618 6.41 14.16 21.25
C PHE A 618 5.33 13.09 21.08
N THR A 619 5.50 11.94 21.75
CA THR A 619 4.54 10.83 21.71
C THR A 619 3.17 11.28 22.20
N ARG A 620 3.13 11.99 23.33
CA ARG A 620 1.90 12.54 23.90
C ARG A 620 1.23 13.51 22.93
N ALA A 621 1.97 14.43 22.33
CA ALA A 621 1.42 15.41 21.40
C ALA A 621 0.78 14.73 20.17
N VAL A 622 1.47 13.73 19.59
CA VAL A 622 0.92 12.94 18.47
C VAL A 622 -0.35 12.19 18.89
N GLN A 623 -0.32 11.53 20.05
CA GLN A 623 -1.47 10.78 20.57
C GLN A 623 -2.66 11.69 20.88
N MET A 624 -2.43 12.91 21.35
CA MET A 624 -3.49 13.90 21.59
C MET A 624 -4.19 14.30 20.28
N GLU A 625 -3.45 14.52 19.19
CA GLU A 625 -4.07 14.84 17.90
C GLU A 625 -4.81 13.66 17.29
N VAL A 626 -4.23 12.45 17.38
CA VAL A 626 -4.95 11.21 17.04
C VAL A 626 -6.23 11.08 17.87
N GLY A 627 -6.16 11.45 19.15
CA GLY A 627 -7.29 11.51 20.07
C GLY A 627 -8.38 12.49 19.64
N LYS A 628 -8.01 13.66 19.09
CA LYS A 628 -8.97 14.63 18.54
C LYS A 628 -9.69 14.06 17.32
N VAL A 629 -8.96 13.45 16.38
CA VAL A 629 -9.58 12.79 15.22
C VAL A 629 -10.54 11.67 15.67
N ALA A 630 -10.13 10.87 16.65
CA ALA A 630 -10.99 9.84 17.24
C ALA A 630 -12.24 10.43 17.92
N LEU A 631 -12.11 11.55 18.64
CA LEU A 631 -13.21 12.23 19.29
C LEU A 631 -14.23 12.77 18.27
N ASP A 632 -13.77 13.36 17.17
CA ASP A 632 -14.64 13.85 16.09
C ASP A 632 -15.49 12.71 15.52
N VAL A 633 -14.88 11.55 15.30
CA VAL A 633 -15.57 10.36 14.77
C VAL A 633 -16.58 9.79 15.77
N VAL A 634 -16.27 9.80 17.07
CA VAL A 634 -17.20 9.36 18.12
C VAL A 634 -18.34 10.35 18.34
N GLY A 635 -18.06 11.64 18.15
CA GLY A 635 -19.04 12.73 18.22
C GLY A 635 -19.99 12.77 17.02
N ASP A 636 -19.64 12.13 15.90
CA ASP A 636 -20.50 12.08 14.73
C ASP A 636 -21.75 11.24 15.01
N GLY A 637 -22.92 11.91 15.05
CA GLY A 637 -24.21 11.27 15.26
C GLY A 637 -24.56 10.21 14.21
N LYS A 638 -23.89 10.18 13.04
CA LYS A 638 -24.04 9.13 12.03
C LYS A 638 -23.52 7.77 12.52
N LEU A 639 -22.52 7.75 13.40
CA LEU A 639 -21.98 6.52 14.00
C LEU A 639 -23.08 5.76 14.76
N ALA A 640 -23.88 6.49 15.56
CA ALA A 640 -24.97 5.92 16.35
C ALA A 640 -26.21 5.55 15.52
N LYS A 641 -26.39 6.15 14.33
CA LYS A 641 -27.58 6.01 13.49
C LYS A 641 -27.60 4.76 12.59
N GLY A 642 -26.60 3.88 12.70
CA GLY A 642 -26.67 2.57 12.03
C GLY A 642 -25.48 2.24 11.13
N ALA A 643 -24.26 2.65 11.48
CA ALA A 643 -23.08 2.09 10.81
C ALA A 643 -23.09 0.55 10.94
N PRO A 644 -22.81 -0.22 9.87
CA PRO A 644 -22.87 -1.66 9.90
C PRO A 644 -21.74 -2.23 10.77
N SER A 645 -21.95 -3.44 11.31
CA SER A 645 -21.01 -4.07 12.26
C SER A 645 -19.59 -4.20 11.72
N ASN A 646 -19.44 -4.42 10.40
CA ASN A 646 -18.14 -4.52 9.72
C ASN A 646 -17.38 -3.18 9.62
N ILE A 647 -18.04 -2.02 9.83
CA ILE A 647 -17.35 -0.73 10.04
C ILE A 647 -17.14 -0.49 11.54
N LEU A 648 -18.20 -0.67 12.33
CA LEU A 648 -18.19 -0.36 13.75
C LEU A 648 -17.10 -1.12 14.50
N HIS A 649 -16.95 -2.41 14.23
CA HIS A 649 -16.02 -3.25 14.99
C HIS A 649 -14.55 -2.84 14.81
N PRO A 650 -14.02 -2.69 13.57
CA PRO A 650 -12.68 -2.14 13.36
C PRO A 650 -12.49 -0.75 13.97
N LEU A 651 -13.48 0.13 13.84
CA LEU A 651 -13.41 1.48 14.38
C LEU A 651 -13.33 1.47 15.92
N LEU A 652 -14.18 0.69 16.59
CA LEU A 652 -14.17 0.55 18.05
C LEU A 652 -12.85 -0.06 18.56
N CYS A 653 -12.25 -0.99 17.81
CA CYS A 653 -10.91 -1.51 18.11
C CYS A 653 -9.86 -0.38 18.11
N VAL A 654 -9.88 0.47 17.07
CA VAL A 654 -8.95 1.61 16.97
C VAL A 654 -9.20 2.61 18.10
N LEU A 655 -10.45 2.93 18.41
CA LEU A 655 -10.80 3.82 19.53
C LEU A 655 -10.32 3.28 20.88
N GLY A 656 -10.42 1.96 21.10
CA GLY A 656 -9.87 1.30 22.28
C GLY A 656 -8.35 1.43 22.37
N ASP A 657 -7.65 1.25 21.25
CA ASP A 657 -6.19 1.44 21.15
C ASP A 657 -5.81 2.92 21.41
N VAL A 658 -6.56 3.90 20.88
CA VAL A 658 -6.36 5.35 21.11
C VAL A 658 -6.57 5.71 22.57
N LEU A 659 -7.66 5.28 23.21
CA LEU A 659 -7.92 5.58 24.61
C LEU A 659 -6.83 5.02 25.54
N ARG A 660 -6.37 3.79 25.28
CA ARG A 660 -5.26 3.20 26.02
C ARG A 660 -3.99 4.03 25.85
N SER A 661 -3.73 4.49 24.62
CA SER A 661 -2.62 5.39 24.31
C SER A 661 -2.67 6.68 25.10
N LEU A 662 -3.83 7.34 25.15
CA LEU A 662 -4.07 8.57 25.89
C LEU A 662 -3.96 8.37 27.40
N GLU A 663 -4.43 7.23 27.93
CA GLU A 663 -4.29 6.88 29.33
C GLU A 663 -2.82 6.73 29.73
N GLU A 664 -2.01 6.05 28.90
CA GLU A 664 -0.57 5.96 29.11
C GLU A 664 0.11 7.33 28.98
N ALA A 665 -0.28 8.15 28.00
CA ALA A 665 0.24 9.50 27.82
C ALA A 665 -0.03 10.41 29.04
N ALA A 666 -1.18 10.23 29.68
CA ALA A 666 -1.58 10.98 30.87
C ALA A 666 -0.75 10.61 32.11
N LYS A 667 -0.26 9.37 32.21
CA LYS A 667 0.59 8.90 33.32
C LYS A 667 1.98 9.55 33.35
N VAL A 668 2.47 10.07 32.22
CA VAL A 668 3.81 10.68 32.07
C VAL A 668 3.84 12.15 32.52
N THR A 669 2.93 12.57 33.41
CA THR A 669 2.75 13.99 33.80
C THR A 669 3.76 14.50 34.83
N GLU A 670 4.54 13.63 35.48
CA GLU A 670 5.64 14.07 36.34
C GLU A 670 6.90 14.30 35.50
N PRO A 671 7.40 15.55 35.34
CA PRO A 671 8.65 15.79 34.65
C PRO A 671 9.75 15.00 35.35
N PRO A 672 10.60 14.25 34.61
CA PRO A 672 11.73 13.59 35.23
C PRO A 672 12.56 14.64 35.99
N PRO A 673 12.97 14.38 37.25
CA PRO A 673 13.78 15.32 38.01
C PRO A 673 15.00 15.71 37.16
N SER A 674 15.21 17.01 36.98
CA SER A 674 16.19 17.60 36.06
C SER A 674 17.53 16.86 36.10
N ALA A 675 17.99 16.39 34.94
CA ALA A 675 19.18 15.55 34.78
C ALA A 675 20.50 16.21 35.23
N HIS A 676 20.49 17.50 35.59
CA HIS A 676 21.65 18.20 36.13
C HIS A 676 22.09 17.73 37.54
N ASP A 677 21.28 16.97 38.27
CA ASP A 677 21.63 16.44 39.60
C ASP A 677 22.02 14.95 39.64
N VAL A 678 22.01 14.22 38.52
CA VAL A 678 22.22 12.75 38.48
C VAL A 678 23.65 12.36 38.06
N GLY A 679 24.60 13.27 38.16
CA GLY A 679 26.02 12.98 37.93
C GLY A 679 26.69 12.22 39.07
N ASN A 680 26.24 10.99 39.41
CA ASN A 680 27.07 9.86 39.91
C ASN A 680 26.33 8.71 40.62
N SER A 681 24.99 8.66 40.66
CA SER A 681 24.31 7.57 41.36
C SER A 681 23.13 7.02 40.57
N ILE A 682 23.32 5.83 39.99
CA ILE A 682 22.22 4.94 39.62
C ILE A 682 21.60 4.44 40.94
N SER A 683 20.73 5.24 41.53
CA SER A 683 19.80 4.81 42.58
C SER A 683 18.42 4.72 41.96
N LEU A 684 17.95 3.49 41.76
CA LEU A 684 16.57 3.19 41.36
C LEU A 684 15.57 3.88 42.31
N PRO A 685 14.42 4.36 41.82
CA PRO A 685 13.42 5.01 42.66
C PRO A 685 12.85 3.99 43.66
N VAL A 686 13.09 4.24 44.95
CA VAL A 686 12.53 3.50 46.08
C VAL A 686 11.05 3.86 46.17
N GLY A 687 10.21 3.11 45.46
CA GLY A 687 8.75 3.29 45.47
C GLY A 687 7.98 2.26 44.64
N ALA A 688 8.60 1.68 43.60
CA ALA A 688 8.02 0.55 42.90
C ALA A 688 8.17 -0.73 43.75
N SER A 689 7.05 -1.40 44.03
CA SER A 689 6.99 -2.65 44.78
C SER A 689 7.97 -3.68 44.18
N ILE A 690 8.96 -4.10 44.97
CA ILE A 690 9.99 -5.10 44.63
C ILE A 690 9.41 -6.46 44.17
N ARG A 691 8.09 -6.68 44.30
CA ARG A 691 7.44 -7.89 43.80
C ARG A 691 7.34 -7.99 42.27
N ASP A 692 7.46 -6.88 41.53
CA ASP A 692 7.33 -6.89 40.05
C ASP A 692 8.67 -7.05 39.30
N ILE A 693 9.80 -7.11 40.02
CA ILE A 693 11.14 -7.32 39.44
C ILE A 693 11.64 -8.73 39.82
N LEU A 694 10.80 -9.74 39.61
CA LEU A 694 11.28 -11.13 39.61
C LEU A 694 11.89 -11.46 38.24
N PRO A 695 12.96 -12.27 38.18
CA PRO A 695 13.62 -12.67 36.93
C PRO A 695 12.70 -13.41 35.93
N GLY A 696 11.48 -13.79 36.32
CA GLY A 696 10.44 -14.34 35.42
C GLY A 696 9.42 -13.32 34.87
N SER A 697 9.39 -12.08 35.37
CA SER A 697 8.46 -11.04 34.92
C SER A 697 8.83 -10.51 33.53
N ARG A 698 7.84 -10.01 32.78
CA ARG A 698 8.05 -9.37 31.47
C ARG A 698 9.04 -8.20 31.53
N GLY A 699 9.00 -7.42 32.63
CA GLY A 699 9.94 -6.34 32.90
C GLY A 699 11.37 -6.84 33.19
N GLY A 700 11.52 -7.91 33.98
CA GLY A 700 12.82 -8.54 34.26
C GLY A 700 13.49 -9.12 33.01
N ARG A 701 12.72 -9.77 32.13
CA ARG A 701 13.22 -10.27 30.84
C ARG A 701 13.63 -9.15 29.89
N MET A 702 12.87 -8.06 29.86
CA MET A 702 13.19 -6.87 29.05
C MET A 702 14.47 -6.16 29.55
N LEU A 703 14.66 -6.04 30.87
CA LEU A 703 15.89 -5.48 31.46
C LEU A 703 17.12 -6.39 31.26
N ARG A 704 16.93 -7.72 31.24
CA ARG A 704 17.99 -8.70 30.95
C ARG A 704 18.39 -8.67 29.46
N ALA A 705 17.41 -8.60 28.56
CA ALA A 705 17.62 -8.41 27.12
C ALA A 705 18.29 -7.05 26.79
N MET A 706 18.09 -6.04 27.65
CA MET A 706 18.77 -4.74 27.56
C MET A 706 20.20 -4.74 28.18
N GLY A 707 20.65 -5.85 28.77
CA GLY A 707 21.95 -5.97 29.43
C GLY A 707 22.13 -5.06 30.65
N LEU A 708 21.02 -4.66 31.30
CA LEU A 708 21.01 -3.77 32.47
C LEU A 708 21.11 -4.54 33.80
N LEU A 709 20.89 -5.86 33.78
CA LEU A 709 21.17 -6.73 34.91
C LEU A 709 22.53 -7.40 34.68
N PRO A 710 23.48 -7.33 35.64
CA PRO A 710 24.77 -8.00 35.49
C PRO A 710 24.54 -9.51 35.39
N GLY A 711 25.01 -10.11 34.30
CA GLY A 711 25.11 -11.56 34.17
C GLY A 711 26.05 -12.09 35.25
N GLY A 712 25.53 -12.97 36.10
CA GLY A 712 26.35 -13.63 37.12
C GLY A 712 27.48 -14.43 36.47
N PRO A 713 28.71 -14.38 36.99
CA PRO A 713 29.88 -14.99 36.38
C PRO A 713 29.96 -16.54 36.47
N ASP A 714 28.85 -17.24 36.76
CA ASP A 714 28.88 -18.68 37.06
C ASP A 714 28.13 -19.57 36.05
N ASP A 715 27.75 -19.06 34.87
CA ASP A 715 26.99 -19.84 33.86
C ASP A 715 27.85 -20.20 32.62
N GLU A 716 29.03 -20.78 32.87
CA GLU A 716 29.80 -21.53 31.88
C GLU A 716 29.41 -23.01 31.96
N GLY A 717 28.28 -23.40 31.39
CA GLY A 717 27.94 -24.83 31.34
C GLY A 717 26.58 -25.19 30.76
N GLY A 718 26.46 -25.22 29.44
CA GLY A 718 25.38 -25.95 28.77
C GLY A 718 24.75 -25.16 27.63
N GLY A 719 25.03 -25.58 26.40
CA GLY A 719 24.28 -25.14 25.23
C GLY A 719 22.91 -25.78 25.23
N ASP A 720 21.96 -25.16 25.91
CA ASP A 720 20.54 -25.38 25.65
C ASP A 720 20.14 -24.34 24.60
N VAL A 721 19.88 -24.83 23.40
CA VAL A 721 19.10 -24.12 22.40
C VAL A 721 17.82 -23.69 23.11
N GLU A 722 17.58 -22.38 23.25
CA GLU A 722 16.29 -21.88 23.71
C GLU A 722 15.23 -22.38 22.71
N ASP A 723 14.57 -23.49 23.04
CA ASP A 723 13.44 -24.01 22.29
C ASP A 723 12.37 -22.91 22.29
N GLU A 724 12.25 -22.20 21.17
CA GLU A 724 11.12 -21.31 20.91
C GLU A 724 9.84 -22.12 21.11
N GLU A 725 9.06 -21.79 22.15
CA GLU A 725 7.77 -22.43 22.37
C GLU A 725 6.95 -22.34 21.08
N PRO A 726 6.40 -23.46 20.57
CA PRO A 726 5.65 -23.45 19.34
C PRO A 726 4.46 -22.47 19.45
N PRO A 727 4.11 -21.76 18.35
CA PRO A 727 3.00 -20.83 18.36
C PRO A 727 1.72 -21.54 18.83
N PHE A 728 0.97 -20.87 19.70
CA PHE A 728 -0.30 -21.39 20.22
C PHE A 728 -1.30 -21.60 19.07
N GLU A 729 -1.82 -22.82 18.95
CA GLU A 729 -2.91 -23.15 18.03
C GLU A 729 -4.20 -23.44 18.83
N PRO A 730 -5.32 -22.74 18.53
CA PRO A 730 -6.61 -23.03 19.12
C PRO A 730 -7.05 -24.48 18.84
N SER A 731 -7.55 -25.19 19.84
CA SER A 731 -8.06 -26.55 19.67
C SER A 731 -9.46 -26.51 19.07
N GLU A 732 -9.71 -27.37 18.08
CA GLU A 732 -11.04 -27.57 17.48
C GLU A 732 -12.13 -27.86 18.52
N GLU A 733 -11.77 -28.54 19.61
CA GLU A 733 -12.69 -28.81 20.71
C GLU A 733 -13.15 -27.53 21.42
N ALA A 734 -12.23 -26.60 21.71
CA ALA A 734 -12.57 -25.33 22.34
C ALA A 734 -13.35 -24.42 21.38
N ILE A 735 -13.00 -24.43 20.09
CA ILE A 735 -13.75 -23.71 19.03
C ILE A 735 -15.17 -24.23 18.94
N THR A 736 -15.34 -25.56 18.92
CA THR A 736 -16.66 -26.21 18.85
C THR A 736 -17.48 -25.93 20.10
N GLN A 737 -16.89 -25.96 21.30
CA GLN A 737 -17.60 -25.64 22.55
C GLN A 737 -18.09 -24.18 22.59
N LEU A 738 -17.28 -23.23 22.13
CA LEU A 738 -17.72 -21.84 21.99
C LEU A 738 -18.80 -21.70 20.90
N ALA A 739 -18.70 -22.44 19.81
CA ALA A 739 -19.72 -22.46 18.77
C ALA A 739 -21.05 -23.03 19.27
N GLU A 740 -21.03 -24.10 20.06
CA GLU A 740 -22.21 -24.68 20.72
C GLU A 740 -22.85 -23.70 21.73
N MET A 741 -22.05 -22.80 22.30
CA MET A 741 -22.54 -21.70 23.16
C MET A 741 -23.09 -20.50 22.38
N GLY A 742 -23.17 -20.59 21.05
CA GLY A 742 -23.80 -19.60 20.19
C GLY A 742 -22.84 -18.53 19.65
N PHE A 743 -21.53 -18.66 19.90
CA PHE A 743 -20.54 -17.79 19.25
C PHE A 743 -20.28 -18.27 17.81
N GLY A 744 -20.03 -17.35 16.88
CA GLY A 744 -19.60 -17.75 15.54
C GLY A 744 -18.23 -18.44 15.61
N ARG A 745 -17.99 -19.44 14.74
CA ARG A 745 -16.72 -20.19 14.71
C ARG A 745 -15.50 -19.27 14.62
N ASP A 746 -15.55 -18.27 13.73
CA ASP A 746 -14.48 -17.30 13.56
C ASP A 746 -14.25 -16.46 14.82
N HIS A 747 -15.32 -16.10 15.54
CA HIS A 747 -15.22 -15.37 16.82
C HIS A 747 -14.66 -16.25 17.94
N ALA A 748 -14.98 -17.55 17.93
CA ALA A 748 -14.44 -18.52 18.88
C ALA A 748 -12.93 -18.73 18.67
N GLU A 749 -12.52 -18.92 17.42
CA GLU A 749 -11.11 -18.99 17.02
C GLU A 749 -10.37 -17.72 17.43
N GLU A 750 -10.95 -16.55 17.13
CA GLU A 750 -10.36 -15.25 17.50
C GLU A 750 -10.25 -15.07 19.01
N ALA A 751 -11.27 -15.44 19.79
CA ALA A 751 -11.25 -15.31 21.23
C ALA A 751 -10.18 -16.20 21.87
N LEU A 752 -10.08 -17.46 21.44
CA LEU A 752 -9.09 -18.43 21.95
C LEU A 752 -7.65 -18.02 21.60
N ASP A 753 -7.43 -17.57 20.36
CA ASP A 753 -6.15 -17.05 19.90
C ASP A 753 -5.76 -15.78 20.68
N ALA A 754 -6.71 -14.86 20.91
CA ALA A 754 -6.47 -13.63 21.65
C ALA A 754 -6.10 -13.87 23.13
N VAL A 755 -6.66 -14.91 23.77
CA VAL A 755 -6.31 -15.28 25.14
C VAL A 755 -5.09 -16.21 25.23
N GLY A 756 -4.62 -16.75 24.09
CA GLY A 756 -3.48 -17.68 24.03
C GLY A 756 -3.71 -18.96 24.82
N THR A 757 -4.97 -19.40 24.95
CA THR A 757 -5.32 -20.60 25.74
C THR A 757 -6.58 -21.28 25.23
N ASN A 758 -6.61 -22.62 25.27
CA ASN A 758 -7.78 -23.43 24.94
C ASN A 758 -8.83 -23.49 26.08
N ARG A 759 -8.71 -22.61 27.08
CA ARG A 759 -9.67 -22.50 28.17
C ARG A 759 -10.84 -21.64 27.74
N VAL A 760 -11.92 -22.31 27.38
CA VAL A 760 -13.20 -21.73 26.94
C VAL A 760 -13.74 -20.64 27.87
N GLU A 761 -13.64 -20.84 29.19
CA GLU A 761 -14.03 -19.84 30.22
C GLU A 761 -13.32 -18.49 30.03
N VAL A 762 -12.03 -18.52 29.68
CA VAL A 762 -11.18 -17.33 29.52
C VAL A 762 -11.51 -16.62 28.21
N ALA A 763 -11.73 -17.39 27.14
CA ALA A 763 -12.19 -16.86 25.86
C ALA A 763 -13.60 -16.25 25.96
N MET A 764 -14.51 -16.86 26.73
CA MET A 764 -15.82 -16.29 27.03
C MET A 764 -15.70 -14.98 27.81
N GLU A 765 -14.86 -14.95 28.85
CA GLU A 765 -14.63 -13.72 29.61
C GLU A 765 -14.10 -12.59 28.72
N TYR A 766 -13.18 -12.89 27.80
CA TYR A 766 -12.71 -11.95 26.79
C TYR A 766 -13.86 -11.41 25.93
N MET A 767 -14.70 -12.30 25.39
CA MET A 767 -15.84 -11.92 24.54
C MET A 767 -16.91 -11.10 25.28
N VAL A 768 -17.19 -11.45 26.54
CA VAL A 768 -18.14 -10.72 27.40
C VAL A 768 -17.58 -9.36 27.80
N ARG A 769 -16.29 -9.28 28.16
CA ARG A 769 -15.63 -8.01 28.48
C ARG A 769 -15.62 -7.09 27.27
N PHE A 770 -15.32 -7.61 26.09
CA PHE A 770 -15.37 -6.84 24.85
C PHE A 770 -16.79 -6.31 24.57
N SER A 771 -17.83 -7.15 24.72
CA SER A 771 -19.23 -6.73 24.59
C SER A 771 -19.67 -5.69 25.64
N SER A 772 -19.17 -5.82 26.88
CA SER A 772 -19.46 -4.86 27.96
C SER A 772 -18.73 -3.53 27.76
N MET A 773 -17.53 -3.53 27.18
CA MET A 773 -16.78 -2.33 26.82
C MET A 773 -17.51 -1.56 25.72
N ILE A 774 -18.10 -2.25 24.74
CA ILE A 774 -19.00 -1.66 23.73
C ILE A 774 -20.22 -1.00 24.41
N CYS A 775 -20.86 -1.68 25.38
CA CYS A 775 -21.99 -1.10 26.11
C CYS A 775 -21.62 0.14 26.94
N VAL A 776 -20.45 0.15 27.59
CA VAL A 776 -19.94 1.32 28.32
C VAL A 776 -19.63 2.47 27.35
N PHE A 777 -19.06 2.17 26.18
CA PHE A 777 -18.79 3.15 25.14
C PHE A 777 -20.08 3.78 24.59
N LEU A 778 -21.08 2.96 24.28
CA LEU A 778 -22.41 3.43 23.83
C LEU A 778 -23.08 4.28 24.92
N LYS A 779 -22.93 3.91 26.19
CA LYS A 779 -23.46 4.67 27.32
C LYS A 779 -22.74 6.00 27.55
N MET A 780 -21.42 6.04 27.33
CA MET A 780 -20.61 7.26 27.35
C MET A 780 -20.96 8.19 26.19
N SER A 781 -21.12 7.66 24.96
CA SER A 781 -21.58 8.44 23.80
C SER A 781 -22.99 9.01 23.99
N MET A 782 -23.90 8.27 24.64
CA MET A 782 -25.22 8.78 25.03
C MET A 782 -25.17 9.84 26.14
N LEU A 783 -24.14 9.82 26.99
CA LEU A 783 -23.95 10.83 28.04
C LEU A 783 -23.27 12.10 27.52
N VAL A 784 -22.44 12.00 26.49
CA VAL A 784 -21.81 13.17 25.81
C VAL A 784 -22.81 13.89 24.89
N ASN A 785 -23.80 13.18 24.36
CA ASN A 785 -24.90 13.77 23.57
C ASN A 785 -26.05 14.36 24.42
N ARG A 786 -25.91 14.38 25.76
CA ARG A 786 -26.81 15.09 26.69
C ARG A 786 -26.06 16.23 27.34
#